data_AF-A0AAD5WK80-F1
#
_entry.id   AF-A0AAD5WK80-F1
#
_cell.length_a   1.000
_cell.length_b   1.000
_cell.length_c   1.000
_cell.angle_alpha   90.00
_cell.angle_beta   90.00
_cell.angle_gamma   90.00
#
_symmetry.space_group_name_H-M   'P 1'
#
loop_
_entity.id
_entity.type
_entity.pdbx_description
1 polymer ?
#
loop_
_entity_poly.entity_id
_entity_poly.type
_entity_poly.pdbx_seq_one_letter_code
_entity_poly.pdbx_strand_id
1 'polypeptide(L)'
;MSPIHVFRSCDLVSRSSMTSESCSNESSQVFDPSLSLKATISPEFLHTNSRAHEFVFGAIAELVDNSRDAMANNLHIDFTPNDEYGGLLSILDDGCGMDRKEAISVVSFGHSLKRMEPGMIGQYGNGLKSGAMRIAKDFIMFTKKDGLLTCLLLSRTFHEKYSLKEVFVPVASFTLESGSAVMYCDSQIQAEMHSQSVDVICRHTPFDSQDALFEQFERISGTSGTLIILFNLRHLGTGDFELNFDFPNDIRLTNFEEQREEERSSLRAYLSILYLNPRMKIYLCGKKVQTTRVLSTLLNPYKYSYNALNLKPCAFEEFEKCAQEVREVNEMLRMSSSALDEFEAKYRGRIHISKTLIKVQQLLAKARSDMEAERDEAEKRVVSAMEASSNSTPLMFYFGLNVHHRNRYGCMLYNNGRLIEMYVKMDAQKENDPTMKCLGVVGVVDVPYSVLEPTHNKQGFANTLEYLALLRAINDHMEQYWKDINLGNDGRRSVKLFWEHFGYDDSEWSSECLSLAEFRKQRYLKIGHSVQCDKCLKWRHFEYHPPYEVDGIPENWCCDDHPNSDLRGCSQPEEPIKVEEGKLVRQRSPDLPAKNHSPPSGRGVERRPDSRNRRSSSATVNGNGFIRRLRRPKRKADQQKQCQEKQEKQQDSEKYFNVKAEPPKIHCSLMLNHVLH
;
A
#
# COMPACT_ATOMS: atom_id res chain seq x y z
N MET A 1 -44.86 40.86 6.28
CA MET A 1 -45.96 40.08 5.68
C MET A 1 -45.46 39.50 4.37
N SER A 2 -45.77 38.24 4.10
CA SER A 2 -45.71 37.62 2.77
C SER A 2 -47.14 37.45 2.25
N PRO A 3 -47.40 37.06 0.99
CA PRO A 3 -46.56 37.08 -0.22
C PRO A 3 -47.30 37.83 -1.37
N ILE A 4 -46.90 37.65 -2.64
CA ILE A 4 -47.75 37.10 -3.75
C ILE A 4 -46.98 37.10 -5.09
N HIS A 5 -47.28 36.12 -5.95
CA HIS A 5 -46.68 35.93 -7.29
C HIS A 5 -47.32 36.82 -8.38
N VAL A 6 -46.56 37.07 -9.46
CA VAL A 6 -47.08 37.10 -10.84
C VAL A 6 -46.15 36.25 -11.74
N PHE A 7 -46.68 35.75 -12.86
CA PHE A 7 -46.07 34.76 -13.75
C PHE A 7 -46.17 35.24 -15.22
N ARG A 8 -45.17 34.96 -16.08
CA ARG A 8 -45.27 34.90 -17.57
C ARG A 8 -45.61 36.23 -18.32
N SER A 9 -45.48 36.38 -19.64
CA SER A 9 -44.77 35.64 -20.73
C SER A 9 -44.79 36.45 -22.06
N CYS A 10 -44.21 35.91 -23.14
CA CYS A 10 -44.53 36.18 -24.57
C CYS A 10 -43.99 37.52 -25.16
N ASP A 11 -43.71 37.66 -26.47
CA ASP A 11 -43.45 36.69 -27.56
C ASP A 11 -42.85 37.42 -28.81
N LEU A 12 -42.72 36.69 -29.94
CA LEU A 12 -42.47 37.12 -31.33
C LEU A 12 -40.97 37.19 -31.73
N VAL A 13 -40.40 36.35 -32.61
CA VAL A 13 -40.79 35.61 -33.86
C VAL A 13 -40.51 36.37 -35.15
N SER A 14 -39.61 35.80 -35.96
CA SER A 14 -39.61 35.87 -37.43
C SER A 14 -39.10 34.53 -38.02
N ARG A 15 -39.54 34.14 -39.22
CA ARG A 15 -39.31 32.81 -39.84
C ARG A 15 -38.95 32.93 -41.33
N SER A 16 -37.85 32.29 -41.73
CA SER A 16 -37.59 31.77 -43.09
C SER A 16 -36.23 31.05 -43.09
N SER A 17 -35.95 30.00 -43.87
CA SER A 17 -36.79 29.18 -44.79
C SER A 17 -36.27 27.73 -44.78
N MET A 18 -37.02 26.79 -45.38
CA MET A 18 -36.68 25.37 -45.38
C MET A 18 -35.75 24.98 -46.55
N THR A 19 -34.79 24.10 -46.28
CA THR A 19 -34.43 22.98 -47.17
C THR A 19 -34.28 21.72 -46.31
N SER A 20 -34.48 20.56 -46.92
CA SER A 20 -34.58 19.27 -46.22
C SER A 20 -33.43 18.34 -46.57
N GLU A 21 -32.84 17.71 -45.56
CA GLU A 21 -32.11 16.46 -45.74
C GLU A 21 -32.33 15.56 -44.52
N SER A 22 -32.44 14.25 -44.74
CA SER A 22 -33.00 13.30 -43.78
C SER A 22 -31.96 12.32 -43.26
N CYS A 23 -31.62 12.43 -41.97
CA CYS A 23 -30.96 11.37 -41.21
C CYS A 23 -31.75 11.09 -39.92
N SER A 24 -31.61 9.86 -39.41
CA SER A 24 -32.37 9.36 -38.28
C SER A 24 -31.96 10.02 -36.96
N ASN A 25 -32.86 10.78 -36.35
CA ASN A 25 -32.72 11.25 -34.98
C ASN A 25 -32.89 10.09 -33.98
N GLU A 26 -31.82 9.39 -33.66
CA GLU A 26 -31.69 8.84 -32.31
C GLU A 26 -31.45 10.02 -31.34
N SER A 27 -32.51 10.45 -30.66
CA SER A 27 -32.45 11.52 -29.67
C SER A 27 -31.72 11.05 -28.42
N SER A 28 -30.39 11.01 -28.50
CA SER A 28 -29.48 10.87 -27.36
C SER A 28 -29.86 11.90 -26.30
N GLN A 29 -30.55 11.46 -25.24
CA GLN A 29 -30.88 12.34 -24.13
C GLN A 29 -29.57 12.71 -23.44
N VAL A 30 -29.11 13.95 -23.68
CA VAL A 30 -27.92 14.47 -23.02
C VAL A 30 -28.24 14.63 -21.55
N PHE A 31 -27.75 13.67 -20.74
CA PHE A 31 -27.83 13.73 -19.30
C PHE A 31 -27.13 15.01 -18.81
N ASP A 32 -27.88 15.89 -18.14
CA ASP A 32 -27.37 17.12 -17.56
C ASP A 32 -26.99 16.89 -16.08
N PRO A 33 -25.68 16.86 -15.74
CA PRO A 33 -25.25 16.63 -14.37
C PRO A 33 -25.51 17.81 -13.42
N SER A 34 -25.97 18.97 -13.93
CA SER A 34 -26.35 20.13 -13.11
C SER A 34 -27.74 19.98 -12.49
N LEU A 35 -28.61 19.16 -13.09
CA LEU A 35 -29.95 18.84 -12.59
C LEU A 35 -29.96 17.68 -11.58
N SER A 36 -28.80 17.10 -11.29
CA SER A 36 -28.63 15.95 -10.39
C SER A 36 -27.98 16.36 -9.07
N LEU A 37 -28.44 15.78 -7.95
CA LEU A 37 -27.81 15.95 -6.65
C LEU A 37 -26.43 15.29 -6.64
N LYS A 38 -25.39 16.07 -6.36
CA LYS A 38 -24.02 15.58 -6.15
C LYS A 38 -23.83 15.20 -4.69
N ALA A 39 -23.18 14.06 -4.44
CA ALA A 39 -22.73 13.72 -3.09
C ALA A 39 -21.62 14.69 -2.66
N THR A 40 -21.72 15.23 -1.44
CA THR A 40 -20.70 16.09 -0.84
C THR A 40 -20.00 15.39 0.31
N ILE A 41 -18.77 15.82 0.62
CA ILE A 41 -17.95 15.25 1.68
C ILE A 41 -17.93 16.24 2.85
N SER A 42 -18.37 15.78 4.03
CA SER A 42 -18.31 16.58 5.26
C SER A 42 -16.94 16.44 5.95
N PRO A 43 -16.48 17.43 6.74
CA PRO A 43 -15.20 17.34 7.44
C PRO A 43 -15.08 16.15 8.42
N GLU A 44 -16.18 15.66 9.01
CA GLU A 44 -16.16 14.44 9.85
C GLU A 44 -15.87 13.17 9.04
N PHE A 45 -16.06 13.17 7.71
CA PHE A 45 -15.59 12.07 6.87
C PHE A 45 -14.06 11.94 6.89
N LEU A 46 -13.31 13.05 7.02
CA LEU A 46 -11.85 13.02 7.14
C LEU A 46 -11.43 12.23 8.39
N HIS A 47 -12.11 12.44 9.52
CA HIS A 47 -11.88 11.67 10.73
C HIS A 47 -12.39 10.23 10.60
N THR A 48 -13.55 10.00 9.98
CA THR A 48 -14.10 8.65 9.79
C THR A 48 -13.21 7.78 8.90
N ASN A 49 -12.70 8.32 7.79
CA ASN A 49 -11.74 7.67 6.89
C ASN A 49 -10.41 7.34 7.59
N SER A 50 -10.00 8.13 8.61
CA SER A 50 -8.82 7.83 9.42
C SER A 50 -8.96 6.58 10.30
N ARG A 51 -10.19 6.14 10.61
CA ARG A 51 -10.47 5.00 11.51
C ARG A 51 -10.15 3.64 10.86
N ALA A 52 -9.85 3.58 9.56
CA ALA A 52 -9.40 2.36 8.88
C ALA A 52 -8.04 1.86 9.36
N HIS A 53 -7.16 2.75 9.82
CA HIS A 53 -5.84 2.42 10.33
C HIS A 53 -5.88 2.23 11.85
N GLU A 54 -5.98 1.00 12.36
CA GLU A 54 -5.76 0.74 13.79
C GLU A 54 -4.25 0.92 14.10
N PHE A 55 -3.37 0.27 13.34
CA PHE A 55 -1.91 0.35 13.44
C PHE A 55 -1.33 1.64 12.81
N VAL A 56 -0.74 2.52 13.63
CA VAL A 56 -0.28 3.85 13.19
C VAL A 56 0.92 3.81 12.23
N PHE A 57 1.82 2.82 12.31
CA PHE A 57 2.89 2.71 11.31
C PHE A 57 2.35 2.29 9.94
N GLY A 58 1.25 1.56 9.87
CA GLY A 58 0.52 1.31 8.62
C GLY A 58 0.01 2.59 7.97
N ALA A 59 -0.43 3.56 8.78
CA ALA A 59 -0.80 4.90 8.33
C ALA A 59 0.41 5.72 7.84
N ILE A 60 1.58 5.60 8.50
CA ILE A 60 2.83 6.23 8.03
C ILE A 60 3.27 5.63 6.70
N ALA A 61 3.18 4.30 6.56
CA ALA A 61 3.57 3.61 5.33
C ALA A 61 2.72 3.99 4.11
N GLU A 62 1.50 4.52 4.26
CA GLU A 62 0.78 5.13 3.14
C GLU A 62 1.52 6.35 2.54
N LEU A 63 2.26 7.12 3.34
CA LEU A 63 3.07 8.22 2.84
C LEU A 63 4.36 7.70 2.19
N VAL A 64 5.02 6.71 2.82
CA VAL A 64 6.21 6.04 2.27
C VAL A 64 5.92 5.39 0.91
N ASP A 65 4.75 4.76 0.77
CA ASP A 65 4.28 4.18 -0.49
C ASP A 65 4.12 5.25 -1.58
N ASN A 66 3.60 6.43 -1.27
CA ASN A 66 3.46 7.51 -2.25
C ASN A 66 4.82 8.01 -2.74
N SER A 67 5.83 8.13 -1.87
CA SER A 67 7.19 8.53 -2.24
C SER A 67 7.93 7.45 -3.03
N ARG A 68 7.77 6.17 -2.69
CA ARG A 68 8.25 5.04 -3.52
C ARG A 68 7.61 5.10 -4.91
N ASP A 69 6.29 5.23 -4.98
CA ASP A 69 5.54 5.33 -6.24
C ASP A 69 5.79 6.67 -6.98
N ALA A 70 6.48 7.63 -6.38
CA ALA A 70 6.97 8.86 -7.01
C ALA A 70 8.43 8.70 -7.52
N MET A 71 8.96 7.47 -7.51
CA MET A 71 10.30 7.10 -7.94
C MET A 71 11.43 7.80 -7.16
N ALA A 72 11.18 8.16 -5.90
CA ALA A 72 12.17 8.78 -5.03
C ALA A 72 13.35 7.82 -4.74
N ASN A 73 14.57 8.38 -4.70
CA ASN A 73 15.80 7.71 -4.30
C ASN A 73 16.07 7.88 -2.81
N ASN A 74 15.60 8.98 -2.21
CA ASN A 74 15.77 9.33 -0.81
C ASN A 74 14.43 9.79 -0.21
N LEU A 75 14.10 9.27 0.97
CA LEU A 75 12.96 9.68 1.78
C LEU A 75 13.44 10.00 3.20
N HIS A 76 13.08 11.18 3.70
CA HIS A 76 13.39 11.64 5.04
C HIS A 76 12.11 11.73 5.88
N ILE A 77 12.15 11.16 7.09
CA ILE A 77 11.05 11.19 8.06
C ILE A 77 11.61 11.76 9.37
N ASP A 78 11.21 12.99 9.70
CA ASP A 78 11.84 13.77 10.77
C ASP A 78 10.81 14.50 11.63
N PHE A 79 11.03 14.52 12.94
CA PHE A 79 10.18 15.22 13.91
C PHE A 79 10.83 16.54 14.36
N THR A 80 10.05 17.61 14.46
CA THR A 80 10.45 18.90 15.03
C THR A 80 9.46 19.29 16.14
N PRO A 81 9.91 19.50 17.39
CA PRO A 81 9.05 20.00 18.46
C PRO A 81 8.43 21.35 18.10
N ASN A 82 7.14 21.53 18.42
CA ASN A 82 6.42 22.78 18.30
C ASN A 82 5.22 22.75 19.24
N ASP A 83 5.24 23.57 20.30
CA ASP A 83 4.24 23.49 21.38
C ASP A 83 2.87 24.07 20.97
N GLU A 84 2.83 25.04 20.04
CA GLU A 84 1.60 25.68 19.57
C GLU A 84 0.81 24.80 18.61
N TYR A 85 1.52 24.02 17.77
CA TYR A 85 0.95 23.16 16.73
C TYR A 85 1.12 21.66 17.04
N GLY A 86 1.37 21.28 18.30
CA GLY A 86 1.39 19.88 18.74
C GLY A 86 2.40 19.00 18.01
N GLY A 87 3.61 19.53 17.76
CA GLY A 87 4.70 18.86 17.05
C GLY A 87 4.53 18.77 15.53
N LEU A 88 5.64 18.78 14.79
CA LEU A 88 5.68 18.70 13.34
C LEU A 88 6.37 17.40 12.90
N LEU A 89 5.64 16.49 12.25
CA LEU A 89 6.21 15.30 11.61
C LEU A 89 6.32 15.54 10.10
N SER A 90 7.55 15.68 9.62
CA SER A 90 7.88 15.91 8.21
C SER A 90 8.14 14.59 7.48
N ILE A 91 7.64 14.50 6.24
CA ILE A 91 7.95 13.44 5.27
C ILE A 91 8.41 14.14 3.99
N LEU A 92 9.67 13.95 3.58
CA LEU A 92 10.32 14.67 2.47
C LEU A 92 10.94 13.68 1.48
N ASP A 93 10.57 13.76 0.20
CA ASP A 93 11.10 12.94 -0.89
C ASP A 93 11.72 13.76 -2.04
N ASP A 94 12.66 13.12 -2.74
CA ASP A 94 13.28 13.59 -3.99
C ASP A 94 12.62 13.01 -5.26
N GLY A 95 11.33 12.69 -5.18
CA GLY A 95 10.57 12.07 -6.27
C GLY A 95 10.21 13.03 -7.42
N CYS A 96 9.36 12.55 -8.33
CA CYS A 96 8.90 13.31 -9.50
C CYS A 96 8.03 14.54 -9.18
N GLY A 97 7.54 14.66 -7.93
CA GLY A 97 6.65 15.74 -7.50
C GLY A 97 5.31 15.78 -8.24
N MET A 98 4.59 16.90 -8.09
CA MET A 98 3.26 17.09 -8.69
C MET A 98 3.10 18.49 -9.29
N ASP A 99 2.41 18.56 -10.43
CA ASP A 99 1.89 19.81 -11.01
C ASP A 99 0.63 20.27 -10.24
N ARG A 100 0.08 21.44 -10.60
CA ARG A 100 -1.10 22.00 -9.92
C ARG A 100 -2.36 21.13 -10.07
N LYS A 101 -2.57 20.47 -11.20
CA LYS A 101 -3.72 19.58 -11.46
C LYS A 101 -3.57 18.27 -10.70
N GLU A 102 -2.37 17.69 -10.70
CA GLU A 102 -2.01 16.51 -9.90
C GLU A 102 -2.20 16.82 -8.40
N ALA A 103 -1.64 17.93 -7.91
CA ALA A 103 -1.76 18.37 -6.52
C ALA A 103 -3.22 18.64 -6.11
N ILE A 104 -4.05 19.27 -6.96
CA ILE A 104 -5.48 19.42 -6.70
C ILE A 104 -6.20 18.06 -6.69
N SER A 105 -5.79 17.10 -7.52
CA SER A 105 -6.37 15.74 -7.50
C SER A 105 -6.07 14.97 -6.21
N VAL A 106 -5.03 15.37 -5.44
CA VAL A 106 -4.68 14.74 -4.15
C VAL A 106 -5.82 14.81 -3.14
N VAL A 107 -6.75 15.77 -3.23
CA VAL A 107 -7.92 15.84 -2.34
C VAL A 107 -9.20 15.20 -2.89
N SER A 108 -9.22 14.81 -4.18
CA SER A 108 -10.31 14.02 -4.76
C SER A 108 -10.32 12.60 -4.19
N PHE A 109 -11.37 12.22 -3.45
CA PHE A 109 -11.49 10.87 -2.88
C PHE A 109 -11.82 9.83 -3.96
N GLY A 110 -11.19 8.65 -3.87
CA GLY A 110 -11.41 7.57 -4.84
C GLY A 110 -10.85 7.84 -6.24
N HIS A 111 -9.96 8.83 -6.39
CA HIS A 111 -9.25 9.13 -7.64
C HIS A 111 -7.75 8.85 -7.47
N SER A 112 -7.18 8.00 -8.34
CA SER A 112 -5.75 7.82 -8.51
C SER A 112 -5.46 7.64 -9.99
N LEU A 113 -4.45 8.36 -10.49
CA LEU A 113 -3.94 8.15 -11.85
C LEU A 113 -3.16 6.83 -11.95
N LYS A 114 -2.57 6.36 -10.83
CA LYS A 114 -1.79 5.11 -10.71
C LYS A 114 -2.64 3.84 -10.71
N ARG A 115 -3.86 3.88 -11.26
CA ARG A 115 -4.72 2.69 -11.39
C ARG A 115 -4.23 1.87 -12.57
N MET A 116 -4.04 0.57 -12.37
CA MET A 116 -3.49 -0.37 -13.35
C MET A 116 -2.01 -0.20 -13.74
N GLU A 117 -1.26 0.74 -13.15
CA GLU A 117 0.20 0.82 -13.33
C GLU A 117 0.91 -0.34 -12.59
N PRO A 118 1.63 -1.25 -13.29
CA PRO A 118 2.29 -2.38 -12.64
C PRO A 118 3.44 -1.92 -11.72
N GLY A 119 3.48 -2.46 -10.51
CA GLY A 119 4.51 -2.16 -9.50
C GLY A 119 4.20 -0.98 -8.58
N MET A 120 3.19 -0.16 -8.90
CA MET A 120 2.65 0.88 -8.02
C MET A 120 1.79 0.29 -6.89
N ILE A 121 1.80 0.94 -5.73
CA ILE A 121 1.05 0.55 -4.54
C ILE A 121 -0.21 1.42 -4.36
N GLY A 122 -0.21 2.66 -4.86
CA GLY A 122 -1.21 3.72 -4.64
C GLY A 122 -2.52 3.64 -5.45
N GLN A 123 -3.15 2.46 -5.53
CA GLN A 123 -4.28 2.24 -6.46
C GLN A 123 -5.63 2.89 -6.03
N TYR A 124 -5.92 2.97 -4.73
CA TYR A 124 -7.23 3.42 -4.24
C TYR A 124 -7.44 4.95 -4.25
N GLY A 125 -6.36 5.74 -4.36
CA GLY A 125 -6.46 7.21 -4.30
C GLY A 125 -6.86 7.77 -2.94
N ASN A 126 -6.70 7.00 -1.85
CA ASN A 126 -7.15 7.38 -0.51
C ASN A 126 -6.02 7.36 0.56
N GLY A 127 -4.89 6.70 0.27
CA GLY A 127 -3.80 6.44 1.23
C GLY A 127 -3.32 7.66 2.01
N LEU A 128 -2.97 8.76 1.33
CA LEU A 128 -2.57 10.00 2.02
C LEU A 128 -3.68 10.55 2.93
N LYS A 129 -4.94 10.56 2.48
CA LYS A 129 -6.05 11.12 3.26
C LYS A 129 -6.35 10.28 4.50
N SER A 130 -6.35 8.95 4.41
CA SER A 130 -6.58 8.08 5.57
C SER A 130 -5.37 8.06 6.50
N GLY A 131 -4.16 8.02 5.95
CA GLY A 131 -2.89 7.99 6.70
C GLY A 131 -2.62 9.29 7.47
N ALA A 132 -2.61 10.43 6.78
CA ALA A 132 -2.33 11.73 7.40
C ALA A 132 -3.36 12.09 8.49
N MET A 133 -4.67 11.91 8.22
CA MET A 133 -5.73 12.15 9.20
C MET A 133 -5.75 11.13 10.36
N ARG A 134 -5.05 10.00 10.23
CA ARG A 134 -4.85 9.03 11.32
C ARG A 134 -3.76 9.51 12.27
N ILE A 135 -2.64 9.97 11.73
CA ILE A 135 -1.47 10.43 12.50
C ILE A 135 -1.74 11.81 13.14
N ALA A 136 -2.42 12.69 12.42
CA ALA A 136 -2.53 14.11 12.74
C ALA A 136 -3.96 14.65 12.56
N LYS A 137 -4.19 15.85 13.11
CA LYS A 137 -5.44 16.60 12.88
C LYS A 137 -5.39 17.40 11.57
N ASP A 138 -4.21 17.88 11.22
CA ASP A 138 -3.97 18.81 10.13
C ASP A 138 -2.71 18.40 9.33
N PHE A 139 -2.67 18.67 8.02
CA PHE A 139 -1.42 18.63 7.25
C PHE A 139 -1.35 19.71 6.19
N ILE A 140 -0.12 20.15 5.89
CA ILE A 140 0.23 20.91 4.68
C ILE A 140 1.19 20.09 3.83
N MET A 141 0.99 20.16 2.51
CA MET A 141 1.85 19.56 1.50
C MET A 141 2.50 20.68 0.68
N PHE A 142 3.78 20.55 0.37
CA PHE A 142 4.55 21.36 -0.56
C PHE A 142 5.12 20.42 -1.64
N THR A 143 5.13 20.84 -2.89
CA THR A 143 5.67 20.03 -3.99
C THR A 143 6.26 20.90 -5.10
N LYS A 144 7.23 20.34 -5.82
CA LYS A 144 7.89 20.95 -6.98
C LYS A 144 7.75 20.05 -8.21
N LYS A 145 7.41 20.62 -9.36
CA LYS A 145 7.49 19.95 -10.67
C LYS A 145 7.61 21.00 -11.78
N ASP A 146 8.50 20.77 -12.75
CA ASP A 146 8.70 21.63 -13.94
C ASP A 146 8.85 23.14 -13.67
N GLY A 147 9.44 23.50 -12.52
CA GLY A 147 9.64 24.88 -12.08
C GLY A 147 8.42 25.55 -11.43
N LEU A 148 7.30 24.83 -11.31
CA LEU A 148 6.14 25.22 -10.53
C LEU A 148 6.27 24.72 -9.09
N LEU A 149 6.01 25.61 -8.13
CA LEU A 149 5.91 25.34 -6.71
C LEU A 149 4.42 25.30 -6.36
N THR A 150 3.93 24.29 -5.63
CA THR A 150 2.53 24.25 -5.17
C THR A 150 2.45 23.81 -3.72
N CYS A 151 1.63 24.49 -2.91
CA CYS A 151 1.30 24.07 -1.55
C CYS A 151 -0.21 23.94 -1.33
N LEU A 152 -0.60 22.97 -0.50
CA LEU A 152 -1.98 22.54 -0.28
C LEU A 152 -2.20 22.23 1.20
N LEU A 153 -3.26 22.78 1.79
CA LEU A 153 -3.61 22.59 3.21
C LEU A 153 -4.88 21.75 3.37
N LEU A 154 -4.81 20.67 4.16
CA LEU A 154 -5.97 19.93 4.64
C LEU A 154 -5.99 19.96 6.18
N SER A 155 -6.64 21.00 6.73
CA SER A 155 -6.72 21.23 8.17
C SER A 155 -8.14 21.01 8.71
N ARG A 156 -8.35 20.03 9.61
CA ARG A 156 -9.62 19.92 10.36
C ARG A 156 -9.79 21.07 11.35
N THR A 157 -8.71 21.58 11.93
CA THR A 157 -8.72 22.75 12.83
C THR A 157 -9.30 24.00 12.14
N PHE A 158 -8.97 24.24 10.87
CA PHE A 158 -9.59 25.29 10.05
C PHE A 158 -11.11 25.08 9.89
N HIS A 159 -11.54 23.86 9.52
CA HIS A 159 -12.96 23.53 9.34
C HIS A 159 -13.78 23.69 10.63
N GLU A 160 -13.26 23.22 11.76
CA GLU A 160 -13.88 23.36 13.07
C GLU A 160 -13.99 24.84 13.49
N LYS A 161 -12.90 25.61 13.36
CA LYS A 161 -12.81 27.03 13.75
C LYS A 161 -13.81 27.93 13.02
N TYR A 162 -14.21 27.58 11.79
CA TYR A 162 -15.24 28.29 11.03
C TYR A 162 -16.56 27.52 10.86
N SER A 163 -16.73 26.36 11.52
CA SER A 163 -17.92 25.49 11.43
C SER A 163 -18.32 25.14 9.99
N LEU A 164 -17.33 24.86 9.14
CA LEU A 164 -17.51 24.54 7.73
C LEU A 164 -18.22 23.19 7.56
N LYS A 165 -19.16 23.11 6.61
CA LYS A 165 -20.00 21.92 6.37
C LYS A 165 -19.48 21.00 5.27
N GLU A 166 -18.59 21.51 4.43
CA GLU A 166 -17.97 20.82 3.29
C GLU A 166 -16.45 20.92 3.43
N VAL A 167 -15.70 20.07 2.72
CA VAL A 167 -14.22 20.09 2.76
C VAL A 167 -13.67 21.15 1.80
N PHE A 168 -13.18 22.26 2.37
CA PHE A 168 -12.46 23.32 1.68
C PHE A 168 -10.95 23.10 1.80
N VAL A 169 -10.24 23.31 0.69
CA VAL A 169 -8.80 23.02 0.58
C VAL A 169 -8.10 24.25 -0.02
N PRO A 170 -7.42 25.06 0.80
CA PRO A 170 -6.55 26.13 0.31
C PRO A 170 -5.42 25.55 -0.55
N VAL A 171 -5.23 26.11 -1.75
CA VAL A 171 -4.14 25.75 -2.67
C VAL A 171 -3.52 27.02 -3.25
N ALA A 172 -2.22 27.15 -3.09
CA ALA A 172 -1.41 28.23 -3.67
C ALA A 172 -0.34 27.62 -4.59
N SER A 173 0.01 28.32 -5.67
CA SER A 173 1.10 27.90 -6.57
C SER A 173 1.89 29.11 -7.04
N PHE A 174 3.19 28.92 -7.21
CA PHE A 174 4.13 29.99 -7.52
C PHE A 174 5.11 29.55 -8.62
N THR A 175 5.47 30.48 -9.50
CA THR A 175 6.61 30.35 -10.42
C THR A 175 7.83 31.09 -9.86
N LEU A 176 9.03 30.64 -10.21
CA LEU A 176 10.27 31.36 -9.90
C LEU A 176 10.68 32.22 -11.10
N GLU A 177 10.50 33.53 -11.00
CA GLU A 177 10.80 34.51 -12.04
C GLU A 177 11.95 35.41 -11.59
N SER A 178 13.08 35.35 -12.30
CA SER A 178 14.32 36.07 -11.95
C SER A 178 14.82 35.82 -10.51
N GLY A 179 14.47 34.68 -9.92
CA GLY A 179 14.79 34.32 -8.53
C GLY A 179 13.78 34.83 -7.48
N SER A 180 12.79 35.63 -7.87
CA SER A 180 11.64 35.99 -7.02
C SER A 180 10.48 35.04 -7.27
N ALA A 181 9.72 34.69 -6.24
CA ALA A 181 8.53 33.87 -6.41
C ALA A 181 7.30 34.73 -6.76
N VAL A 182 6.58 34.34 -7.82
CA VAL A 182 5.42 35.04 -8.37
C VAL A 182 4.21 34.13 -8.31
N MET A 183 3.03 34.68 -8.00
CA MET A 183 1.76 33.95 -8.00
C MET A 183 1.44 33.35 -9.38
N TYR A 184 1.19 32.05 -9.43
CA TYR A 184 0.72 31.36 -10.64
C TYR A 184 -0.82 31.40 -10.69
N CYS A 185 -1.35 32.23 -11.59
CA CYS A 185 -2.77 32.37 -11.88
C CYS A 185 -3.03 32.79 -13.34
N ASP A 186 -3.99 32.15 -14.00
CA ASP A 186 -4.37 32.44 -15.39
C ASP A 186 -5.60 33.37 -15.51
N SER A 187 -6.14 33.86 -14.38
CA SER A 187 -7.28 34.78 -14.38
C SER A 187 -7.43 35.53 -13.05
N GLN A 188 -8.18 36.64 -13.06
CA GLN A 188 -8.53 37.42 -11.87
C GLN A 188 -9.18 36.57 -10.76
N ILE A 189 -10.07 35.64 -11.13
CA ILE A 189 -10.73 34.73 -10.17
C ILE A 189 -9.69 33.79 -9.55
N GLN A 190 -8.75 33.27 -10.33
CA GLN A 190 -7.65 32.46 -9.78
C GLN A 190 -6.73 33.28 -8.86
N ALA A 191 -6.46 34.55 -9.17
CA ALA A 191 -5.66 35.44 -8.33
C ALA A 191 -6.33 35.72 -6.97
N GLU A 192 -7.65 35.93 -6.96
CA GLU A 192 -8.44 36.10 -5.74
C GLU A 192 -8.49 34.81 -4.91
N MET A 193 -8.75 33.66 -5.53
CA MET A 193 -8.70 32.34 -4.87
C MET A 193 -7.32 32.02 -4.30
N HIS A 194 -6.25 32.39 -5.02
CA HIS A 194 -4.87 32.21 -4.57
C HIS A 194 -4.56 33.09 -3.35
N SER A 195 -4.91 34.38 -3.43
CA SER A 195 -4.69 35.33 -2.34
C SER A 195 -5.42 34.92 -1.05
N GLN A 196 -6.67 34.46 -1.17
CA GLN A 196 -7.42 33.88 -0.04
C GLN A 196 -6.80 32.58 0.46
N SER A 197 -6.28 31.73 -0.44
CA SER A 197 -5.63 30.47 -0.04
C SER A 197 -4.35 30.72 0.75
N VAL A 198 -3.51 31.68 0.34
CA VAL A 198 -2.31 32.08 1.11
C VAL A 198 -2.70 32.66 2.47
N ASP A 199 -3.67 33.57 2.54
CA ASP A 199 -4.16 34.15 3.80
C ASP A 199 -4.68 33.10 4.80
N VAL A 200 -5.37 32.06 4.31
CA VAL A 200 -5.78 30.92 5.13
C VAL A 200 -4.61 30.01 5.51
N ILE A 201 -3.68 29.73 4.59
CA ILE A 201 -2.49 28.91 4.90
C ILE A 201 -1.65 29.58 6.00
N CYS A 202 -1.36 30.87 5.86
CA CYS A 202 -0.58 31.62 6.84
C CYS A 202 -1.26 31.71 8.21
N ARG A 203 -2.60 31.86 8.27
CA ARG A 203 -3.34 32.00 9.54
C ARG A 203 -3.62 30.66 10.26
N HIS A 204 -3.36 29.52 9.62
CA HIS A 204 -3.77 28.20 10.14
C HIS A 204 -2.67 27.12 10.06
N THR A 205 -1.41 27.50 9.79
CA THR A 205 -0.24 26.62 9.81
C THR A 205 0.91 27.31 10.58
N PRO A 206 2.03 26.62 10.89
CA PRO A 206 3.22 27.25 11.48
C PRO A 206 3.95 28.25 10.58
N PHE A 207 3.49 28.45 9.34
CA PHE A 207 4.18 29.22 8.30
C PHE A 207 3.42 30.52 8.04
N ASP A 208 3.61 31.49 8.94
CA ASP A 208 2.78 32.70 9.09
C ASP A 208 2.88 33.71 7.92
N SER A 209 3.79 33.48 6.98
CA SER A 209 4.24 34.43 5.97
C SER A 209 4.60 33.71 4.68
N GLN A 210 4.53 34.44 3.57
CA GLN A 210 4.89 33.91 2.25
C GLN A 210 6.35 33.43 2.22
N ASP A 211 7.26 34.11 2.94
CA ASP A 211 8.67 33.73 3.01
C ASP A 211 8.86 32.42 3.80
N ALA A 212 8.15 32.23 4.92
CA ALA A 212 8.16 30.96 5.68
C ALA A 212 7.62 29.76 4.86
N LEU A 213 6.72 30.00 3.89
CA LEU A 213 6.31 28.98 2.92
C LEU A 213 7.43 28.66 1.91
N PHE A 214 8.25 29.64 1.52
CA PHE A 214 9.40 29.41 0.65
C PHE A 214 10.54 28.68 1.34
N GLU A 215 10.80 28.93 2.62
CA GLU A 215 11.71 28.09 3.42
C GLU A 215 11.32 26.59 3.36
N GLN A 216 10.00 26.27 3.35
CA GLN A 216 9.55 24.89 3.21
C GLN A 216 9.72 24.34 1.79
N PHE A 217 9.58 25.17 0.75
CA PHE A 217 9.95 24.78 -0.60
C PHE A 217 11.47 24.58 -0.76
N GLU A 218 12.32 25.36 -0.09
CA GLU A 218 13.79 25.23 -0.17
C GLU A 218 14.31 23.91 0.40
N ARG A 219 13.60 23.33 1.39
CA ARG A 219 13.88 21.97 1.91
C ARG A 219 13.81 20.89 0.81
N ILE A 220 13.03 21.09 -0.25
CA ILE A 220 13.03 20.23 -1.43
C ILE A 220 14.22 20.67 -2.31
N SER A 221 15.41 20.14 -2.08
CA SER A 221 16.64 20.58 -2.74
C SER A 221 16.72 20.28 -4.25
N GLY A 222 15.84 19.42 -4.76
CA GLY A 222 15.75 19.08 -6.18
C GLY A 222 14.90 20.06 -7.00
N THR A 223 14.92 19.87 -8.32
CA THR A 223 13.95 20.49 -9.26
C THR A 223 12.54 19.92 -9.13
N SER A 224 12.42 18.72 -8.54
CA SER A 224 11.17 18.06 -8.18
C SER A 224 11.27 17.47 -6.77
N GLY A 225 10.12 17.06 -6.22
CA GLY A 225 10.00 16.36 -4.94
C GLY A 225 8.77 16.80 -4.16
N THR A 226 8.53 16.18 -3.01
CA THR A 226 7.37 16.45 -2.15
C THR A 226 7.76 16.52 -0.68
N LEU A 227 7.22 17.50 0.05
CA LEU A 227 7.32 17.65 1.49
C LEU A 227 5.91 17.69 2.09
N ILE A 228 5.59 16.75 2.97
CA ILE A 228 4.34 16.72 3.74
C ILE A 228 4.69 16.99 5.19
N ILE A 229 4.02 17.96 5.81
CA ILE A 229 4.18 18.30 7.22
C ILE A 229 2.86 18.03 7.92
N LEU A 230 2.86 17.00 8.77
CA LEU A 230 1.76 16.60 9.64
C LEU A 230 1.88 17.37 10.96
N PHE A 231 0.80 17.99 11.43
CA PHE A 231 0.79 18.76 12.68
C PHE A 231 -0.54 18.65 13.44
N ASN A 232 -0.53 19.09 14.70
CA ASN A 232 -1.52 18.72 15.71
C ASN A 232 -1.65 17.19 15.77
N LEU A 233 -0.54 16.54 16.15
CA LEU A 233 -0.38 15.09 16.15
C LEU A 233 -1.33 14.39 17.15
N ARG A 234 -1.57 13.09 16.98
CA ARG A 234 -2.48 12.35 17.85
C ARG A 234 -1.87 12.10 19.24
N HIS A 235 -2.60 12.53 20.26
CA HIS A 235 -2.34 12.20 21.67
C HIS A 235 -3.13 10.98 22.14
N LEU A 236 -2.59 10.28 23.14
CA LEU A 236 -3.27 9.28 23.95
C LEU A 236 -4.18 9.93 25.00
N GLY A 237 -5.05 9.14 25.64
CA GLY A 237 -5.90 9.61 26.74
C GLY A 237 -5.16 10.04 28.01
N THR A 238 -3.83 9.84 28.07
CA THR A 238 -2.93 10.35 29.12
C THR A 238 -2.46 11.78 28.88
N GLY A 239 -2.54 12.27 27.64
CA GLY A 239 -1.98 13.55 27.20
C GLY A 239 -0.67 13.43 26.42
N ASP A 240 0.03 12.29 26.48
CA ASP A 240 1.25 12.02 25.71
C ASP A 240 0.93 11.84 24.22
N PHE A 241 1.90 12.06 23.32
CA PHE A 241 1.77 11.63 21.92
C PHE A 241 1.64 10.11 21.80
N GLU A 242 0.90 9.61 20.82
CA GLU A 242 0.86 8.16 20.49
C GLU A 242 2.20 7.65 19.94
N LEU A 243 2.95 8.53 19.29
CA LEU A 243 4.31 8.31 18.81
C LEU A 243 5.29 8.94 19.81
N ASN A 244 6.25 8.17 20.31
CA ASN A 244 7.36 8.66 21.12
C ASN A 244 8.52 9.07 20.21
N PHE A 245 9.00 10.29 20.39
CA PHE A 245 10.08 10.92 19.62
C PHE A 245 11.38 11.13 20.43
N ASP A 246 11.46 10.61 21.66
CA ASP A 246 12.61 10.78 22.56
C ASP A 246 13.81 9.89 22.15
N PHE A 247 13.58 8.91 21.28
CA PHE A 247 14.61 8.01 20.76
C PHE A 247 15.40 8.71 19.64
N PRO A 248 16.70 9.00 19.80
CA PRO A 248 17.43 9.94 18.94
C PRO A 248 17.64 9.48 17.49
N ASN A 249 17.24 8.27 17.13
CA ASN A 249 17.31 7.72 15.78
C ASN A 249 16.03 6.94 15.40
N ASP A 250 14.95 6.98 16.17
CA ASP A 250 13.79 6.12 15.98
C ASP A 250 12.49 6.82 16.42
N ILE A 251 11.35 6.35 15.92
CA ILE A 251 10.03 6.77 16.39
C ILE A 251 9.33 5.52 16.88
N ARG A 252 8.99 5.47 18.17
CA ARG A 252 8.42 4.29 18.82
C ARG A 252 6.96 4.51 19.21
N LEU A 253 6.24 3.43 19.53
CA LEU A 253 4.89 3.53 20.07
C LEU A 253 4.93 3.84 21.58
N THR A 254 4.23 4.89 22.00
CA THR A 254 4.10 5.25 23.41
C THR A 254 3.26 4.22 24.17
N ASN A 255 3.67 3.86 25.40
CA ASN A 255 3.01 2.88 26.26
C ASN A 255 2.86 1.46 25.66
N PHE A 256 3.76 1.08 24.74
CA PHE A 256 3.80 -0.26 24.14
C PHE A 256 4.54 -1.27 25.05
N GLU A 257 3.91 -2.41 25.35
CA GLU A 257 4.57 -3.54 26.04
C GLU A 257 5.60 -4.19 25.11
N GLU A 258 6.82 -4.47 25.59
CA GLU A 258 7.89 -5.05 24.76
C GLU A 258 7.47 -6.40 24.13
N GLN A 259 7.50 -6.48 22.80
CA GLN A 259 7.14 -7.68 22.03
C GLN A 259 8.36 -8.21 21.29
N ARG A 260 8.39 -9.54 21.08
CA ARG A 260 9.41 -10.24 20.28
C ARG A 260 9.57 -9.66 18.86
N GLU A 261 8.49 -9.12 18.32
CA GLU A 261 8.37 -8.57 16.96
C GLU A 261 8.51 -7.03 17.05
N GLU A 262 9.76 -6.57 17.09
CA GLU A 262 10.16 -5.17 17.29
C GLU A 262 9.54 -4.21 16.26
N GLU A 263 9.26 -4.72 15.07
CA GLU A 263 8.61 -4.07 13.92
C GLU A 263 7.16 -3.64 14.21
N ARG A 264 6.58 -4.07 15.33
CA ARG A 264 5.30 -3.58 15.86
C ARG A 264 5.44 -2.36 16.77
N SER A 265 6.66 -2.03 17.19
CA SER A 265 6.98 -1.05 18.24
C SER A 265 7.92 0.08 17.79
N SER A 266 8.80 -0.22 16.83
CA SER A 266 9.83 0.65 16.26
C SER A 266 9.54 0.93 14.78
N LEU A 267 9.42 2.21 14.44
CA LEU A 267 9.24 2.61 13.05
C LEU A 267 10.50 2.30 12.23
N ARG A 268 11.71 2.45 12.80
CA ARG A 268 12.97 2.02 12.17
C ARG A 268 12.94 0.54 11.77
N ALA A 269 12.50 -0.32 12.68
CA ALA A 269 12.41 -1.76 12.43
C ALA A 269 11.36 -2.08 11.36
N TYR A 270 10.16 -1.49 11.44
CA TYR A 270 9.10 -1.67 10.44
C TYR A 270 9.52 -1.22 9.04
N LEU A 271 10.08 -0.01 8.91
CA LEU A 271 10.56 0.54 7.63
C LEU A 271 11.69 -0.30 7.02
N SER A 272 12.45 -1.05 7.84
CA SER A 272 13.53 -1.90 7.33
C SER A 272 13.02 -3.07 6.48
N ILE A 273 11.83 -3.59 6.77
CA ILE A 273 11.21 -4.76 6.11
C ILE A 273 9.98 -4.41 5.24
N LEU A 274 9.57 -3.15 5.19
CA LEU A 274 8.33 -2.72 4.53
C LEU A 274 8.24 -3.12 3.04
N TYR A 275 9.38 -3.23 2.37
CA TYR A 275 9.48 -3.63 0.96
C TYR A 275 10.36 -4.86 0.78
N LEU A 276 9.89 -5.84 0.01
CA LEU A 276 10.59 -7.10 -0.25
C LEU A 276 11.94 -6.88 -0.96
N ASN A 277 11.98 -5.90 -1.86
CA ASN A 277 13.15 -5.48 -2.61
C ASN A 277 13.33 -3.96 -2.45
N PRO A 278 13.94 -3.48 -1.36
CA PRO A 278 14.11 -2.04 -1.12
C PRO A 278 14.99 -1.39 -2.20
N ARG A 279 14.63 -0.16 -2.58
CA ARG A 279 15.38 0.68 -3.55
C ARG A 279 15.54 2.10 -3.03
N MET A 280 14.43 2.80 -2.79
CA MET A 280 14.41 4.09 -2.08
C MET A 280 15.12 3.96 -0.72
N LYS A 281 16.11 4.84 -0.47
CA LYS A 281 16.79 4.95 0.81
C LYS A 281 15.92 5.74 1.77
N ILE A 282 15.70 5.22 2.97
CA ILE A 282 14.89 5.89 3.99
C ILE A 282 15.80 6.38 5.11
N TYR A 283 15.60 7.62 5.57
CA TYR A 283 16.26 8.23 6.71
C TYR A 283 15.18 8.57 7.74
N LEU A 284 15.40 8.22 8.99
CA LEU A 284 14.48 8.44 10.11
C LEU A 284 15.25 9.15 11.21
N CYS A 285 14.77 10.33 11.62
CA CYS A 285 15.47 11.21 12.57
C CYS A 285 16.91 11.52 12.09
N GLY A 286 17.05 11.97 10.84
CA GLY A 286 18.32 12.19 10.14
C GLY A 286 19.15 10.93 9.83
N LYS A 287 18.80 9.76 10.38
CA LYS A 287 19.65 8.56 10.37
C LYS A 287 19.13 7.50 9.40
N LYS A 288 19.98 7.08 8.45
CA LYS A 288 19.65 6.07 7.43
C LYS A 288 19.10 4.79 8.08
N VAL A 289 17.99 4.27 7.56
CA VAL A 289 17.42 2.97 7.92
C VAL A 289 18.17 1.90 7.13
N GLN A 290 18.73 0.92 7.84
CA GLN A 290 19.30 -0.28 7.22
C GLN A 290 18.15 -1.18 6.78
N THR A 291 17.61 -0.94 5.58
CA THR A 291 16.60 -1.81 4.96
C THR A 291 17.15 -3.21 4.73
N THR A 292 16.27 -4.22 4.69
CA THR A 292 16.64 -5.63 4.68
C THR A 292 15.80 -6.42 3.68
N ARG A 293 16.44 -7.05 2.69
CA ARG A 293 15.82 -8.14 1.91
C ARG A 293 15.71 -9.35 2.84
N VAL A 294 14.55 -9.59 3.47
CA VAL A 294 14.35 -10.60 4.52
C VAL A 294 14.96 -11.96 4.16
N LEU A 295 14.72 -12.44 2.93
CA LEU A 295 15.23 -13.72 2.43
C LEU A 295 16.77 -13.83 2.44
N SER A 296 17.50 -12.71 2.32
CA SER A 296 18.98 -12.68 2.42
C SER A 296 19.51 -12.81 3.85
N THR A 297 18.65 -12.90 4.87
CA THR A 297 19.04 -13.06 6.28
C THR A 297 18.78 -14.46 6.84
N LEU A 298 18.25 -15.36 6.00
CA LEU A 298 17.80 -16.68 6.42
C LEU A 298 18.80 -17.77 6.04
N LEU A 299 19.01 -18.71 6.96
CA LEU A 299 19.80 -19.92 6.73
C LEU A 299 18.98 -20.93 5.89
N ASN A 300 19.66 -21.61 4.97
CA ASN A 300 19.11 -22.63 4.06
C ASN A 300 17.81 -22.16 3.37
N PRO A 301 17.86 -21.11 2.51
CA PRO A 301 16.68 -20.59 1.84
C PRO A 301 16.25 -21.48 0.66
N TYR A 302 15.04 -22.01 0.72
CA TYR A 302 14.42 -22.80 -0.35
C TYR A 302 13.27 -22.03 -1.01
N LYS A 303 13.00 -22.32 -2.29
CA LYS A 303 11.82 -21.87 -3.05
C LYS A 303 10.93 -23.07 -3.42
N TYR A 304 9.61 -22.84 -3.43
CA TYR A 304 8.58 -23.80 -3.85
C TYR A 304 7.59 -23.12 -4.79
N SER A 305 7.17 -23.82 -5.84
CA SER A 305 6.20 -23.33 -6.82
C SER A 305 4.77 -23.74 -6.44
N TYR A 306 3.88 -22.76 -6.30
CA TYR A 306 2.47 -22.96 -5.98
C TYR A 306 1.54 -22.39 -7.06
N ASN A 307 0.72 -23.26 -7.64
CA ASN A 307 -0.33 -22.89 -8.58
C ASN A 307 -1.63 -22.62 -7.80
N ALA A 308 -1.92 -21.36 -7.49
CA ALA A 308 -3.20 -20.95 -6.93
C ALA A 308 -4.34 -21.10 -7.97
N LEU A 309 -5.55 -21.41 -7.50
CA LEU A 309 -6.68 -21.77 -8.38
C LEU A 309 -7.20 -20.60 -9.21
N ASN A 310 -7.06 -19.37 -8.71
CA ASN A 310 -7.54 -18.14 -9.33
C ASN A 310 -6.55 -17.50 -10.32
N LEU A 311 -5.27 -17.92 -10.34
CA LEU A 311 -4.21 -17.35 -11.19
C LEU A 311 -4.61 -17.13 -12.66
N LYS A 312 -5.29 -18.10 -13.28
CA LYS A 312 -5.71 -18.00 -14.69
C LYS A 312 -6.86 -17.01 -14.91
N PRO A 313 -7.99 -17.08 -14.17
CA PRO A 313 -8.99 -16.02 -14.16
C PRO A 313 -8.40 -14.62 -13.94
N CYS A 314 -7.57 -14.45 -12.90
CA CYS A 314 -6.96 -13.17 -12.53
C CYS A 314 -6.10 -12.59 -13.67
N ALA A 315 -5.23 -13.39 -14.27
CA ALA A 315 -4.39 -12.96 -15.38
C ALA A 315 -5.19 -12.66 -16.66
N PHE A 316 -6.34 -13.32 -16.87
CA PHE A 316 -7.25 -13.01 -17.98
C PHE A 316 -7.96 -11.66 -17.77
N GLU A 317 -8.47 -11.39 -16.56
CA GLU A 317 -9.03 -10.07 -16.25
C GLU A 317 -7.99 -8.94 -16.34
N GLU A 318 -6.74 -9.21 -15.97
CA GLU A 318 -5.63 -8.26 -16.08
C GLU A 318 -5.31 -7.94 -17.55
N PHE A 319 -5.34 -8.95 -18.43
CA PHE A 319 -5.27 -8.78 -19.88
C PHE A 319 -6.43 -7.95 -20.43
N GLU A 320 -7.69 -8.21 -20.03
CA GLU A 320 -8.84 -7.41 -20.48
C GLU A 320 -8.74 -5.94 -20.04
N LYS A 321 -8.22 -5.67 -18.83
CA LYS A 321 -7.98 -4.33 -18.31
C LYS A 321 -6.88 -3.61 -19.11
N CYS A 322 -5.73 -4.25 -19.36
CA CYS A 322 -4.67 -3.67 -20.21
C CYS A 322 -5.15 -3.43 -21.66
N ALA A 323 -5.98 -4.32 -22.20
CA ALA A 323 -6.58 -4.14 -23.52
C ALA A 323 -7.59 -2.97 -23.57
N GLN A 324 -8.24 -2.62 -22.46
CA GLN A 324 -9.07 -1.43 -22.33
C GLN A 324 -8.22 -0.16 -22.22
N GLU A 325 -7.17 -0.18 -21.41
CA GLU A 325 -6.22 0.92 -21.26
C GLU A 325 -5.60 1.33 -22.61
N VAL A 326 -5.15 0.37 -23.43
CA VAL A 326 -4.65 0.63 -24.80
C VAL A 326 -5.69 1.33 -25.68
N ARG A 327 -7.00 1.08 -25.49
CA ARG A 327 -8.07 1.79 -26.24
C ARG A 327 -8.24 3.23 -25.75
N GLU A 328 -8.19 3.46 -24.45
CA GLU A 328 -8.33 4.78 -23.82
C GLU A 328 -7.12 5.68 -24.15
N VAL A 329 -5.90 5.16 -24.04
CA VAL A 329 -4.66 5.87 -24.38
C VAL A 329 -4.61 6.23 -25.87
N ASN A 330 -5.04 5.33 -26.77
CA ASN A 330 -5.11 5.64 -28.20
C ASN A 330 -6.14 6.75 -28.53
N GLU A 331 -7.27 6.83 -27.83
CA GLU A 331 -8.23 7.93 -27.99
C GLU A 331 -7.68 9.26 -27.44
N MET A 332 -6.99 9.23 -26.28
CA MET A 332 -6.31 10.40 -25.71
C MET A 332 -5.17 10.91 -26.62
N LEU A 333 -4.41 10.01 -27.25
CA LEU A 333 -3.42 10.33 -28.27
C LEU A 333 -4.07 10.96 -29.52
N ARG A 334 -5.22 10.42 -29.97
CA ARG A 334 -5.99 10.98 -31.09
C ARG A 334 -6.48 12.40 -30.80
N MET A 335 -7.00 12.63 -29.59
CA MET A 335 -7.43 13.97 -29.13
C MET A 335 -6.25 14.94 -29.05
N SER A 336 -5.11 14.50 -28.50
CA SER A 336 -3.90 15.33 -28.36
C SER A 336 -3.29 15.70 -29.72
N SER A 337 -3.34 14.77 -30.68
CA SER A 337 -2.91 15.03 -32.07
C SER A 337 -3.83 16.05 -32.77
N SER A 338 -5.16 15.89 -32.64
CA SER A 338 -6.13 16.87 -33.19
C SER A 338 -5.90 18.27 -32.63
N ALA A 339 -5.64 18.40 -31.32
CA ALA A 339 -5.39 19.70 -30.69
C ALA A 339 -4.12 20.40 -31.22
N LEU A 340 -3.07 19.63 -31.54
CA LEU A 340 -1.86 20.16 -32.18
C LEU A 340 -2.14 20.56 -33.65
N ASP A 341 -2.78 19.69 -34.43
CA ASP A 341 -3.09 19.94 -35.85
C ASP A 341 -4.02 21.16 -36.01
N GLU A 342 -5.03 21.31 -35.14
CA GLU A 342 -5.93 22.47 -35.09
C GLU A 342 -5.19 23.76 -34.72
N PHE A 343 -4.25 23.70 -33.76
CA PHE A 343 -3.40 24.84 -33.40
C PHE A 343 -2.51 25.28 -34.56
N GLU A 344 -1.81 24.33 -35.21
CA GLU A 344 -0.94 24.62 -36.34
C GLU A 344 -1.69 25.11 -37.57
N ALA A 345 -2.90 24.60 -37.83
CA ALA A 345 -3.80 25.12 -38.85
C ALA A 345 -4.24 26.57 -38.53
N LYS A 346 -4.68 26.83 -37.29
CA LYS A 346 -5.18 28.15 -36.84
C LYS A 346 -4.11 29.25 -36.87
N TYR A 347 -2.86 28.91 -36.57
CA TYR A 347 -1.74 29.87 -36.51
C TYR A 347 -0.71 29.73 -37.63
N ARG A 348 -1.05 29.00 -38.72
CA ARG A 348 -0.17 28.75 -39.87
C ARG A 348 0.54 30.03 -40.35
N GLY A 349 1.87 29.98 -40.39
CA GLY A 349 2.73 31.11 -40.80
C GLY A 349 2.88 32.25 -39.77
N ARG A 350 2.19 32.19 -38.62
CA ARG A 350 2.28 33.19 -37.54
C ARG A 350 3.02 32.69 -36.29
N ILE A 351 3.13 31.37 -36.11
CA ILE A 351 3.76 30.76 -34.91
C ILE A 351 5.15 31.36 -34.62
N HIS A 352 6.05 31.37 -35.62
CA HIS A 352 7.43 31.85 -35.49
C HIS A 352 7.56 33.34 -35.12
N ILE A 353 6.48 34.12 -35.20
CA ILE A 353 6.45 35.57 -34.91
C ILE A 353 6.21 35.82 -33.41
N SER A 354 5.69 34.84 -32.66
CA SER A 354 5.38 34.97 -31.23
C SER A 354 6.04 33.89 -30.38
N LYS A 355 6.86 34.31 -29.40
CA LYS A 355 7.45 33.41 -28.40
C LYS A 355 6.39 32.60 -27.65
N THR A 356 5.21 33.18 -27.40
CA THR A 356 4.08 32.50 -26.75
C THR A 356 3.52 31.39 -27.63
N LEU A 357 3.32 31.64 -28.93
CA LEU A 357 2.82 30.62 -29.85
C LEU A 357 3.83 29.47 -30.05
N ILE A 358 5.14 29.78 -30.08
CA ILE A 358 6.20 28.76 -30.09
C ILE A 358 6.12 27.90 -28.81
N LYS A 359 6.02 28.51 -27.62
CA LYS A 359 5.93 27.78 -26.35
C LYS A 359 4.67 26.88 -26.30
N VAL A 360 3.54 27.34 -26.83
CA VAL A 360 2.31 26.52 -26.88
C VAL A 360 2.40 25.39 -27.90
N GLN A 361 2.99 25.61 -29.08
CA GLN A 361 3.28 24.53 -30.04
C GLN A 361 4.17 23.47 -29.39
N GLN A 362 5.21 23.88 -28.65
CA GLN A 362 6.11 22.98 -27.94
C GLN A 362 5.40 22.19 -26.83
N LEU A 363 4.47 22.81 -26.09
CA LEU A 363 3.67 22.11 -25.06
C LEU A 363 2.71 21.09 -25.67
N LEU A 364 2.03 21.43 -26.78
CA LEU A 364 1.13 20.50 -27.48
C LEU A 364 1.90 19.34 -28.13
N ALA A 365 3.06 19.62 -28.73
CA ALA A 365 3.95 18.60 -29.28
C ALA A 365 4.54 17.69 -28.19
N LYS A 366 4.91 18.25 -27.02
CA LYS A 366 5.32 17.45 -25.85
C LYS A 366 4.17 16.56 -25.38
N ALA A 367 2.98 17.11 -25.15
CA ALA A 367 1.82 16.35 -24.69
C ALA A 367 1.48 15.19 -25.64
N ARG A 368 1.55 15.41 -26.96
CA ARG A 368 1.43 14.32 -27.94
C ARG A 368 2.54 13.28 -27.79
N SER A 369 3.80 13.70 -27.68
CA SER A 369 4.95 12.79 -27.52
C SER A 369 4.90 11.99 -26.20
N ASP A 370 4.36 12.58 -25.13
CA ASP A 370 4.13 11.90 -23.85
C ASP A 370 3.07 10.79 -24.05
N MET A 371 1.94 11.10 -24.70
CA MET A 371 0.90 10.11 -25.01
C MET A 371 1.36 9.00 -25.99
N GLU A 372 2.27 9.30 -26.92
CA GLU A 372 2.87 8.29 -27.80
C GLU A 372 3.73 7.29 -27.00
N ALA A 373 4.49 7.76 -26.01
CA ALA A 373 5.25 6.90 -25.11
C ALA A 373 4.36 6.09 -24.15
N GLU A 374 3.27 6.69 -23.66
CA GLU A 374 2.26 6.02 -22.82
C GLU A 374 1.57 4.87 -23.59
N ARG A 375 1.23 5.09 -24.87
CA ARG A 375 0.70 4.04 -25.76
C ARG A 375 1.68 2.88 -25.87
N ASP A 376 2.95 3.16 -26.19
CA ASP A 376 3.96 2.12 -26.39
C ASP A 376 4.17 1.28 -25.12
N GLU A 377 4.04 1.87 -23.93
CA GLU A 377 4.11 1.12 -22.66
C GLU A 377 2.82 0.34 -22.35
N ALA A 378 1.64 0.88 -22.68
CA ALA A 378 0.38 0.15 -22.58
C ALA A 378 0.35 -1.08 -23.55
N GLU A 379 0.90 -0.93 -24.75
CA GLU A 379 1.01 -2.02 -25.74
C GLU A 379 1.98 -3.12 -25.30
N LYS A 380 3.11 -2.78 -24.68
CA LYS A 380 3.99 -3.77 -24.02
C LYS A 380 3.27 -4.51 -22.90
N ARG A 381 2.52 -3.78 -22.05
CA ARG A 381 1.78 -4.36 -20.92
C ARG A 381 0.69 -5.34 -21.36
N VAL A 382 -0.11 -5.02 -22.39
CA VAL A 382 -1.14 -5.95 -22.87
C VAL A 382 -0.55 -7.21 -23.50
N VAL A 383 0.61 -7.13 -24.17
CA VAL A 383 1.32 -8.32 -24.67
C VAL A 383 1.79 -9.21 -23.51
N SER A 384 2.42 -8.63 -22.49
CA SER A 384 2.87 -9.38 -21.31
C SER A 384 1.69 -10.02 -20.53
N ALA A 385 0.57 -9.31 -20.41
CA ALA A 385 -0.65 -9.85 -19.81
C ALA A 385 -1.29 -10.97 -20.66
N MET A 386 -1.20 -10.89 -21.99
CA MET A 386 -1.65 -11.97 -22.89
C MET A 386 -0.82 -13.25 -22.71
N GLU A 387 0.50 -13.11 -22.57
CA GLU A 387 1.38 -14.24 -22.25
C GLU A 387 1.08 -14.82 -20.86
N ALA A 388 0.86 -13.97 -19.86
CA ALA A 388 0.53 -14.38 -18.49
C ALA A 388 -0.85 -15.05 -18.37
N SER A 389 -1.87 -14.60 -19.10
CA SER A 389 -3.19 -15.26 -19.13
C SER A 389 -3.14 -16.66 -19.76
N SER A 390 -2.28 -16.83 -20.78
CA SER A 390 -2.00 -18.12 -21.41
C SER A 390 -1.23 -19.06 -20.46
N ASN A 391 -0.09 -18.58 -19.96
CA ASN A 391 0.88 -19.29 -19.13
C ASN A 391 1.04 -18.62 -17.76
N SER A 392 0.00 -18.72 -16.93
CA SER A 392 -0.03 -18.12 -15.59
C SER A 392 1.16 -18.53 -14.74
N THR A 393 2.02 -17.56 -14.41
CA THR A 393 3.20 -17.81 -13.57
C THR A 393 2.76 -18.21 -12.16
N PRO A 394 3.27 -19.32 -11.60
CA PRO A 394 2.91 -19.76 -10.26
C PRO A 394 3.47 -18.81 -9.19
N LEU A 395 2.78 -18.73 -8.05
CA LEU A 395 3.32 -18.05 -6.87
C LEU A 395 4.56 -18.79 -6.37
N MET A 396 5.55 -18.03 -5.90
CA MET A 396 6.77 -18.59 -5.33
C MET A 396 6.77 -18.40 -3.81
N PHE A 397 6.77 -19.51 -3.08
CA PHE A 397 6.91 -19.51 -1.62
C PHE A 397 8.37 -19.75 -1.26
N TYR A 398 8.95 -18.85 -0.48
CA TYR A 398 10.31 -18.98 0.03
C TYR A 398 10.28 -19.31 1.52
N PHE A 399 11.17 -20.20 1.98
CA PHE A 399 11.31 -20.55 3.39
C PHE A 399 12.78 -20.60 3.80
N GLY A 400 13.09 -20.15 5.01
CA GLY A 400 14.43 -20.15 5.57
C GLY A 400 14.40 -20.06 7.09
N LEU A 401 15.51 -20.41 7.76
CA LEU A 401 15.63 -20.37 9.22
C LEU A 401 16.25 -19.04 9.69
N ASN A 402 15.54 -18.30 10.55
CA ASN A 402 16.08 -17.10 11.19
C ASN A 402 16.96 -17.49 12.39
N VAL A 403 18.26 -17.72 12.14
CA VAL A 403 19.22 -18.03 13.20
C VAL A 403 19.72 -16.81 13.96
N HIS A 404 19.51 -15.60 13.44
CA HIS A 404 19.82 -14.36 14.17
C HIS A 404 18.82 -14.09 15.30
N HIS A 405 17.53 -14.34 15.05
CA HIS A 405 16.45 -14.17 16.03
C HIS A 405 15.41 -15.31 15.93
N ARG A 406 15.64 -16.44 16.61
CA ARG A 406 14.77 -17.64 16.52
C ARG A 406 13.31 -17.38 16.92
N ASN A 407 13.08 -16.34 17.70
CA ASN A 407 11.80 -15.85 18.21
C ASN A 407 11.04 -14.96 17.18
N ARG A 408 11.72 -14.36 16.20
CA ARG A 408 11.16 -13.56 15.08
C ARG A 408 10.95 -14.43 13.84
N TYR A 409 9.86 -15.20 13.82
CA TYR A 409 9.56 -16.20 12.79
C TYR A 409 8.07 -16.24 12.41
N GLY A 410 7.73 -16.93 11.32
CA GLY A 410 6.39 -16.93 10.71
C GLY A 410 6.42 -16.40 9.28
N CYS A 411 5.26 -16.20 8.66
CA CYS A 411 5.16 -15.78 7.27
C CYS A 411 5.07 -14.26 7.13
N MET A 412 5.93 -13.72 6.27
CA MET A 412 5.93 -12.34 5.79
C MET A 412 5.19 -12.33 4.44
N LEU A 413 4.01 -11.72 4.42
CA LEU A 413 3.12 -11.68 3.26
C LEU A 413 3.20 -10.30 2.62
N TYR A 414 3.69 -10.26 1.39
CA TYR A 414 3.83 -9.07 0.56
C TYR A 414 2.75 -9.08 -0.56
N ASN A 415 2.42 -7.88 -1.03
CA ASN A 415 1.60 -7.65 -2.21
C ASN A 415 2.32 -6.64 -3.11
N ASN A 416 2.62 -7.00 -4.36
CA ASN A 416 3.48 -6.22 -5.26
C ASN A 416 4.80 -5.73 -4.59
N GLY A 417 5.39 -6.57 -3.73
CA GLY A 417 6.61 -6.29 -2.99
C GLY A 417 6.46 -5.30 -1.83
N ARG A 418 5.24 -5.02 -1.37
CA ARG A 418 4.91 -4.23 -0.15
C ARG A 418 4.34 -5.13 0.94
N LEU A 419 4.90 -5.08 2.14
CA LEU A 419 4.49 -5.87 3.29
C LEU A 419 3.03 -5.55 3.68
N ILE A 420 2.19 -6.58 3.76
CA ILE A 420 0.78 -6.51 4.17
C ILE A 420 0.59 -7.13 5.55
N GLU A 421 1.21 -8.29 5.80
CA GLU A 421 1.22 -8.93 7.12
C GLU A 421 2.60 -9.49 7.47
N MET A 422 2.99 -9.37 8.75
CA MET A 422 4.27 -9.84 9.28
C MET A 422 4.07 -10.99 10.27
N TYR A 423 5.01 -11.94 10.26
CA TYR A 423 5.13 -13.05 11.22
C TYR A 423 3.86 -13.90 11.41
N VAL A 424 3.03 -14.05 10.37
CA VAL A 424 1.79 -14.86 10.40
C VAL A 424 2.16 -16.32 10.71
N LYS A 425 1.77 -16.84 11.88
CA LYS A 425 2.17 -18.18 12.32
C LYS A 425 1.34 -19.26 11.58
N MET A 426 2.01 -20.23 10.99
CA MET A 426 1.35 -21.37 10.33
C MET A 426 0.94 -22.44 11.33
N ASP A 427 0.00 -23.31 10.94
CA ASP A 427 -0.49 -24.42 11.78
C ASP A 427 0.62 -25.38 12.23
N ALA A 428 1.69 -25.54 11.44
CA ALA A 428 2.86 -26.31 11.83
C ALA A 428 3.69 -25.70 12.97
N GLN A 429 3.56 -24.40 13.26
CA GLN A 429 4.49 -23.62 14.09
C GLN A 429 4.03 -23.45 15.54
N LYS A 430 3.71 -24.55 16.20
CA LYS A 430 3.12 -24.58 17.55
C LYS A 430 4.22 -24.54 18.63
N GLU A 431 4.37 -23.42 19.34
CA GLU A 431 5.38 -23.27 20.43
C GLU A 431 5.21 -24.29 21.57
N ASN A 432 3.99 -24.82 21.76
CA ASN A 432 3.70 -25.88 22.73
C ASN A 432 3.90 -27.31 22.18
N ASP A 433 4.37 -27.47 20.95
CA ASP A 433 4.73 -28.77 20.39
C ASP A 433 6.13 -29.20 20.89
N PRO A 434 6.25 -30.34 21.60
CA PRO A 434 7.53 -30.79 22.14
C PRO A 434 8.57 -31.16 21.06
N THR A 435 8.17 -31.29 19.79
CA THR A 435 9.10 -31.54 18.67
C THR A 435 9.81 -30.27 18.18
N MET A 436 9.32 -29.07 18.52
CA MET A 436 9.82 -27.78 18.04
C MET A 436 9.78 -27.62 16.50
N LYS A 437 8.91 -28.39 15.83
CA LYS A 437 8.73 -28.40 14.37
C LYS A 437 8.39 -27.00 13.83
N CYS A 438 9.03 -26.61 12.73
CA CYS A 438 8.84 -25.35 12.01
C CYS A 438 9.02 -24.06 12.84
N LEU A 439 9.46 -24.13 14.10
CA LEU A 439 9.81 -22.96 14.90
C LEU A 439 11.11 -22.34 14.37
N GLY A 440 11.18 -21.01 14.34
CA GLY A 440 12.30 -20.29 13.73
C GLY A 440 12.29 -20.23 12.20
N VAL A 441 11.33 -20.90 11.53
CA VAL A 441 11.14 -20.79 10.07
C VAL A 441 10.42 -19.49 9.75
N VAL A 442 11.06 -18.66 8.92
CA VAL A 442 10.43 -17.54 8.23
C VAL A 442 9.97 -18.01 6.86
N GLY A 443 8.70 -17.74 6.54
CA GLY A 443 8.20 -17.82 5.17
C GLY A 443 8.20 -16.43 4.55
N VAL A 444 8.51 -16.31 3.26
CA VAL A 444 8.40 -15.06 2.49
C VAL A 444 7.61 -15.35 1.23
N VAL A 445 6.50 -14.63 1.03
CA VAL A 445 5.60 -14.79 -0.11
C VAL A 445 5.22 -13.40 -0.62
N ASP A 446 5.31 -13.20 -1.94
CA ASP A 446 4.76 -12.04 -2.62
C ASP A 446 3.56 -12.49 -3.47
N VAL A 447 2.44 -11.78 -3.36
CA VAL A 447 1.19 -12.11 -4.03
C VAL A 447 0.84 -10.96 -4.97
N PRO A 448 0.71 -11.17 -6.29
CA PRO A 448 0.28 -10.11 -7.20
C PRO A 448 -1.08 -9.54 -6.80
N TYR A 449 -1.27 -8.23 -6.97
CA TYR A 449 -2.54 -7.56 -6.66
C TYR A 449 -3.76 -8.26 -7.30
N SER A 450 -3.64 -8.68 -8.57
CA SER A 450 -4.69 -9.40 -9.29
C SER A 450 -5.06 -10.76 -8.69
N VAL A 451 -4.18 -11.38 -7.90
CA VAL A 451 -4.40 -12.70 -7.27
C VAL A 451 -5.02 -12.57 -5.88
N LEU A 452 -4.73 -11.49 -5.16
CA LEU A 452 -5.32 -11.21 -3.84
C LEU A 452 -5.19 -9.72 -3.49
N GLU A 453 -6.30 -8.99 -3.51
CA GLU A 453 -6.31 -7.57 -3.16
C GLU A 453 -6.12 -7.35 -1.63
N PRO A 454 -5.34 -6.35 -1.21
CA PRO A 454 -5.21 -5.98 0.19
C PRO A 454 -6.48 -5.29 0.72
N THR A 455 -6.62 -5.21 2.04
CA THR A 455 -7.62 -4.35 2.68
C THR A 455 -7.33 -2.87 2.46
N HIS A 456 -8.33 -2.00 2.64
CA HIS A 456 -8.21 -0.54 2.46
C HIS A 456 -7.06 0.14 3.24
N ASN A 457 -6.60 -0.47 4.34
CA ASN A 457 -5.48 0.00 5.17
C ASN A 457 -4.13 -0.71 4.90
N LYS A 458 -4.10 -1.64 3.94
CA LYS A 458 -2.94 -2.48 3.58
C LYS A 458 -2.34 -3.29 4.76
N GLN A 459 -3.16 -3.70 5.73
CA GLN A 459 -2.76 -4.52 6.90
C GLN A 459 -3.43 -5.91 6.93
N GLY A 460 -3.89 -6.40 5.78
CA GLY A 460 -4.56 -7.69 5.58
C GLY A 460 -5.05 -7.82 4.14
N PHE A 461 -5.80 -8.90 3.84
CA PHE A 461 -6.31 -9.18 2.50
C PHE A 461 -7.84 -9.23 2.46
N ALA A 462 -8.44 -8.71 1.38
CA ALA A 462 -9.89 -8.53 1.26
C ALA A 462 -10.63 -9.87 1.08
N ASN A 463 -10.17 -10.76 0.19
CA ASN A 463 -10.83 -12.06 0.00
C ASN A 463 -10.39 -13.08 1.06
N THR A 464 -11.14 -13.16 2.15
CA THR A 464 -10.88 -14.08 3.26
C THR A 464 -10.83 -15.57 2.83
N LEU A 465 -11.59 -15.99 1.82
CA LEU A 465 -11.62 -17.40 1.41
C LEU A 465 -10.35 -17.81 0.66
N GLU A 466 -9.87 -16.94 -0.24
CA GLU A 466 -8.63 -17.15 -0.99
C GLU A 466 -7.40 -16.98 -0.10
N TYR A 467 -7.41 -15.97 0.78
CA TYR A 467 -6.39 -15.80 1.82
C TYR A 467 -6.25 -17.06 2.71
N LEU A 468 -7.36 -17.62 3.21
CA LEU A 468 -7.32 -18.86 4.00
C LEU A 468 -6.87 -20.08 3.17
N ALA A 469 -7.07 -20.08 1.84
CA ALA A 469 -6.53 -21.12 0.96
C ALA A 469 -5.01 -20.96 0.76
N LEU A 470 -4.54 -19.72 0.61
CA LEU A 470 -3.12 -19.37 0.55
C LEU A 470 -2.41 -19.79 1.85
N LEU A 471 -2.94 -19.45 3.04
CA LEU A 471 -2.32 -19.85 4.31
C LEU A 471 -2.18 -21.38 4.45
N ARG A 472 -3.22 -22.15 4.05
CA ARG A 472 -3.15 -23.62 4.03
C ARG A 472 -2.06 -24.12 3.09
N ALA A 473 -1.97 -23.54 1.89
CA ALA A 473 -0.92 -23.90 0.94
C ALA A 473 0.48 -23.57 1.48
N ILE A 474 0.67 -22.41 2.10
CA ILE A 474 1.96 -22.01 2.71
C ILE A 474 2.34 -22.97 3.84
N ASN A 475 1.39 -23.37 4.70
CA ASN A 475 1.62 -24.38 5.75
C ASN A 475 2.09 -25.72 5.17
N ASP A 476 1.44 -26.24 4.13
CA ASP A 476 1.79 -27.52 3.51
C ASP A 476 3.20 -27.50 2.89
N HIS A 477 3.64 -26.36 2.33
CA HIS A 477 5.00 -26.20 1.82
C HIS A 477 6.03 -25.97 2.93
N MET A 478 5.67 -25.29 4.02
CA MET A 478 6.54 -25.17 5.21
C MET A 478 6.79 -26.53 5.87
N GLU A 479 5.76 -27.38 5.91
CA GLU A 479 5.84 -28.79 6.29
C GLU A 479 6.74 -29.63 5.36
N GLN A 480 6.87 -29.26 4.09
CA GLN A 480 7.82 -29.88 3.17
C GLN A 480 9.25 -29.35 3.40
N TYR A 481 9.42 -28.04 3.51
CA TYR A 481 10.69 -27.37 3.80
C TYR A 481 11.40 -27.98 5.00
N TRP A 482 10.70 -28.18 6.11
CA TRP A 482 11.27 -28.79 7.32
C TRP A 482 11.81 -30.22 7.09
N LYS A 483 11.21 -30.98 6.17
CA LYS A 483 11.67 -32.33 5.77
C LYS A 483 12.86 -32.24 4.81
N ASP A 484 12.82 -31.31 3.85
CA ASP A 484 13.84 -31.13 2.83
C ASP A 484 15.18 -30.69 3.45
N ILE A 485 15.17 -29.82 4.47
CA ILE A 485 16.37 -29.45 5.25
C ILE A 485 16.82 -30.54 6.25
N ASN A 486 16.14 -31.69 6.31
CA ASN A 486 16.45 -32.84 7.16
C ASN A 486 16.50 -32.56 8.69
N LEU A 487 15.91 -31.45 9.17
CA LEU A 487 16.03 -31.03 10.56
C LEU A 487 15.05 -31.79 11.47
N GLY A 488 15.57 -32.36 12.57
CA GLY A 488 14.75 -33.08 13.55
C GLY A 488 14.33 -34.50 13.16
N ASN A 489 14.83 -35.05 12.04
CA ASN A 489 14.58 -36.45 11.69
C ASN A 489 15.16 -37.44 12.71
N ASP A 490 16.29 -37.12 13.34
CA ASP A 490 16.83 -37.83 14.53
C ASP A 490 16.11 -37.47 15.85
N GLY A 491 14.92 -36.87 15.76
CA GLY A 491 14.10 -36.43 16.88
C GLY A 491 14.55 -35.12 17.54
N ARG A 492 13.84 -34.73 18.61
CA ARG A 492 13.98 -33.44 19.31
C ARG A 492 15.43 -33.04 19.65
N ARG A 493 16.32 -34.01 19.90
CA ARG A 493 17.71 -33.73 20.31
C ARG A 493 18.52 -33.06 19.22
N SER A 494 18.35 -33.43 17.94
CA SER A 494 19.06 -32.76 16.84
C SER A 494 18.57 -31.33 16.62
N VAL A 495 17.27 -31.07 16.84
CA VAL A 495 16.72 -29.70 16.84
C VAL A 495 17.34 -28.85 17.95
N LYS A 496 17.48 -29.37 19.20
CA LYS A 496 18.14 -28.58 20.27
C LYS A 496 19.62 -28.33 19.95
N LEU A 497 20.36 -29.35 19.53
CA LEU A 497 21.78 -29.24 19.15
C LEU A 497 22.01 -28.24 18.00
N PHE A 498 21.08 -28.16 17.05
CA PHE A 498 21.11 -27.17 15.97
C PHE A 498 21.02 -25.73 16.50
N TRP A 499 20.11 -25.45 17.43
CA TRP A 499 19.98 -24.11 18.01
C TRP A 499 21.10 -23.79 19.00
N GLU A 500 21.59 -24.77 19.77
CA GLU A 500 22.80 -24.65 20.59
C GLU A 500 24.02 -24.23 19.72
N HIS A 501 24.17 -24.79 18.51
CA HIS A 501 25.23 -24.43 17.56
C HIS A 501 25.15 -22.98 17.05
N PHE A 502 24.01 -22.30 17.16
CA PHE A 502 23.88 -20.87 16.80
C PHE A 502 23.81 -19.94 18.01
N GLY A 503 24.11 -20.44 19.20
CA GLY A 503 24.18 -19.66 20.43
C GLY A 503 22.85 -19.55 21.16
N TYR A 504 22.02 -20.59 21.14
CA TYR A 504 20.82 -20.70 21.98
C TYR A 504 20.90 -21.96 22.86
N ASP A 505 21.63 -21.85 23.97
CA ASP A 505 21.69 -22.84 25.04
C ASP A 505 20.36 -22.97 25.80
N ASP A 506 19.67 -21.84 25.95
CA ASP A 506 18.44 -21.67 26.71
C ASP A 506 17.26 -22.53 26.24
N SER A 507 16.47 -23.01 27.20
CA SER A 507 15.29 -23.85 26.93
C SER A 507 14.02 -23.04 26.59
N GLU A 508 14.00 -21.74 26.83
CA GLU A 508 12.87 -20.88 26.47
C GLU A 508 13.02 -20.39 25.02
N TRP A 509 11.99 -20.61 24.19
CA TRP A 509 12.04 -20.21 22.78
C TRP A 509 12.19 -18.68 22.58
N SER A 510 11.70 -17.90 23.55
CA SER A 510 11.74 -16.43 23.55
C SER A 510 13.16 -15.85 23.57
N SER A 511 14.14 -16.55 24.16
CA SER A 511 15.48 -16.02 24.40
C SER A 511 16.19 -15.62 23.11
N GLU A 512 16.78 -14.42 23.11
CA GLU A 512 17.72 -13.97 22.09
C GLU A 512 18.98 -14.84 22.05
N CYS A 513 19.74 -14.76 20.94
CA CYS A 513 20.99 -15.50 20.82
C CYS A 513 22.13 -14.90 21.65
N LEU A 514 23.03 -15.76 22.14
CA LEU A 514 24.29 -15.35 22.74
C LEU A 514 25.10 -14.49 21.76
N SER A 515 25.48 -13.29 22.21
CA SER A 515 26.30 -12.34 21.46
C SER A 515 27.81 -12.56 21.66
N LEU A 516 28.23 -13.82 21.87
CA LEU A 516 29.64 -14.19 21.86
C LEU A 516 30.16 -14.21 20.41
N ALA A 517 31.41 -13.77 20.21
CA ALA A 517 32.00 -13.62 18.88
C ALA A 517 32.01 -14.93 18.07
N GLU A 518 32.15 -16.08 18.73
CA GLU A 518 32.09 -17.39 18.07
C GLU A 518 30.72 -17.67 17.43
N PHE A 519 29.61 -17.41 18.14
CA PHE A 519 28.26 -17.62 17.62
C PHE A 519 27.88 -16.58 16.57
N ARG A 520 28.28 -15.31 16.74
CA ARG A 520 28.09 -14.29 15.69
C ARG A 520 28.82 -14.68 14.40
N LYS A 521 30.10 -15.06 14.50
CA LYS A 521 30.88 -15.58 13.38
C LYS A 521 30.25 -16.83 12.75
N GLN A 522 29.76 -17.78 13.53
CA GLN A 522 29.09 -18.98 13.00
C GLN A 522 27.82 -18.64 12.20
N ARG A 523 27.02 -17.66 12.63
CA ARG A 523 25.84 -17.18 11.88
C ARG A 523 26.26 -16.49 10.57
N TYR A 524 27.14 -15.48 10.64
CA TYR A 524 27.56 -14.74 9.44
C TYR A 524 28.43 -15.57 8.47
N LEU A 525 29.14 -16.60 8.92
CA LEU A 525 29.86 -17.55 8.05
C LEU A 525 28.93 -18.50 7.28
N LYS A 526 27.65 -18.59 7.68
CA LYS A 526 26.63 -19.39 6.99
C LYS A 526 25.64 -18.56 6.16
N ILE A 527 25.37 -17.32 6.56
CA ILE A 527 24.44 -16.42 5.87
C ILE A 527 25.15 -15.37 5.00
N GLY A 528 26.38 -14.99 5.32
CA GLY A 528 27.05 -13.82 4.73
C GLY A 528 26.41 -12.51 5.18
N HIS A 529 26.65 -11.45 4.41
CA HIS A 529 26.06 -10.13 4.60
C HIS A 529 25.37 -9.67 3.30
N SER A 530 24.31 -8.87 3.40
CA SER A 530 23.59 -8.30 2.26
C SER A 530 23.42 -6.80 2.49
N VAL A 531 23.90 -5.97 1.57
CA VAL A 531 23.95 -4.50 1.71
C VAL A 531 23.54 -3.83 0.39
N GLN A 532 22.90 -2.67 0.50
CA GLN A 532 22.58 -1.82 -0.64
C GLN A 532 23.67 -0.77 -0.88
N CYS A 533 24.15 -0.66 -2.11
CA CYS A 533 25.09 0.39 -2.53
C CYS A 533 24.42 1.77 -2.50
N ASP A 534 25.01 2.72 -1.77
CA ASP A 534 24.43 4.06 -1.58
C ASP A 534 24.35 4.88 -2.88
N LYS A 535 25.28 4.67 -3.82
CA LYS A 535 25.38 5.37 -5.11
C LYS A 535 24.39 4.89 -6.18
N CYS A 536 24.20 3.58 -6.30
CA CYS A 536 23.47 2.99 -7.43
C CYS A 536 22.27 2.11 -7.03
N LEU A 537 21.95 2.05 -5.74
CA LEU A 537 20.80 1.35 -5.16
C LEU A 537 20.73 -0.16 -5.44
N LYS A 538 21.77 -0.72 -6.07
CA LYS A 538 21.97 -2.17 -6.28
C LYS A 538 22.33 -2.85 -4.98
N TRP A 539 21.81 -4.04 -4.78
CA TRP A 539 22.20 -4.93 -3.71
C TRP A 539 23.50 -5.68 -4.04
N ARG A 540 24.26 -5.94 -2.98
CA ARG A 540 25.50 -6.70 -2.99
C ARG A 540 25.45 -7.72 -1.86
N HIS A 541 26.11 -8.85 -2.08
CA HIS A 541 26.14 -9.96 -1.14
C HIS A 541 27.56 -10.50 -1.09
N PHE A 542 28.06 -10.75 0.11
CA PHE A 542 29.39 -11.31 0.32
C PHE A 542 29.43 -12.20 1.55
N GLU A 543 30.36 -13.15 1.55
CA GLU A 543 30.63 -14.05 2.68
C GLU A 543 31.17 -13.28 3.91
N TYR A 544 31.32 -13.97 5.05
CA TYR A 544 31.78 -13.37 6.30
C TYR A 544 33.03 -12.51 6.14
N HIS A 545 32.91 -11.21 6.44
CA HIS A 545 34.00 -10.25 6.40
C HIS A 545 34.27 -9.73 7.83
N PRO A 546 35.37 -10.13 8.50
CA PRO A 546 35.58 -9.86 9.93
C PRO A 546 35.45 -8.38 10.33
N PRO A 547 36.00 -7.40 9.60
CA PRO A 547 35.81 -5.98 9.92
C PRO A 547 34.32 -5.57 9.94
N TYR A 548 33.49 -6.10 9.05
CA TYR A 548 32.06 -5.77 9.01
C TYR A 548 31.21 -6.49 10.07
N GLU A 549 31.75 -7.50 10.76
CA GLU A 549 31.13 -8.12 11.94
C GLU A 549 31.58 -7.45 13.25
N VAL A 550 32.77 -6.85 13.28
CA VAL A 550 33.32 -6.15 14.46
C VAL A 550 32.93 -4.67 14.48
N ASP A 551 33.17 -3.96 13.38
CA ASP A 551 32.97 -2.51 13.24
C ASP A 551 31.59 -2.15 12.64
N GLY A 552 30.90 -3.14 12.07
CA GLY A 552 29.66 -2.98 11.32
C GLY A 552 29.87 -2.60 9.85
N ILE A 553 28.79 -2.55 9.08
CA ILE A 553 28.81 -2.10 7.68
C ILE A 553 28.57 -0.57 7.64
N PRO A 554 29.44 0.23 6.98
CA PRO A 554 29.24 1.68 6.85
C PRO A 554 27.90 2.07 6.23
N GLU A 555 27.26 3.13 6.72
CA GLU A 555 25.95 3.58 6.22
C GLU A 555 26.01 4.10 4.77
N ASN A 556 27.16 4.67 4.37
CA ASN A 556 27.46 5.16 3.03
C ASN A 556 28.14 4.10 2.13
N TRP A 557 28.08 2.81 2.51
CA TRP A 557 28.74 1.72 1.78
C TRP A 557 28.37 1.69 0.29
N CYS A 558 29.38 1.57 -0.55
CA CYS A 558 29.29 1.57 -2.01
C CYS A 558 29.85 0.28 -2.61
N CYS A 559 29.53 0.00 -3.87
CA CYS A 559 30.13 -1.13 -4.60
C CYS A 559 31.67 -1.08 -4.63
N ASP A 560 32.28 0.09 -4.43
CA ASP A 560 33.73 0.26 -4.46
C ASP A 560 34.40 -0.24 -3.16
N ASP A 561 33.62 -0.36 -2.08
CA ASP A 561 34.03 -0.87 -0.76
C ASP A 561 33.91 -2.40 -0.67
N HIS A 562 33.61 -3.09 -1.77
CA HIS A 562 33.36 -4.53 -1.78
C HIS A 562 34.61 -5.34 -1.36
N PRO A 563 34.52 -6.33 -0.44
CA PRO A 563 35.68 -7.09 0.03
C PRO A 563 36.44 -7.81 -1.09
N ASN A 564 35.72 -8.46 -2.01
CA ASN A 564 36.28 -8.97 -3.26
C ASN A 564 36.45 -7.80 -4.26
N SER A 565 37.67 -7.59 -4.75
CA SER A 565 38.03 -6.58 -5.75
C SER A 565 37.25 -6.68 -7.06
N ASP A 566 36.95 -7.88 -7.50
CA ASP A 566 36.51 -8.15 -8.88
C ASP A 566 35.02 -7.82 -9.07
N LEU A 567 34.28 -7.78 -7.95
CA LEU A 567 32.88 -7.40 -7.85
C LEU A 567 32.68 -5.91 -7.53
N ARG A 568 33.76 -5.11 -7.53
CA ARG A 568 33.68 -3.66 -7.31
C ARG A 568 33.06 -2.92 -8.49
N GLY A 569 32.57 -1.71 -8.19
CA GLY A 569 32.00 -0.80 -9.18
C GLY A 569 30.48 -0.90 -9.34
N CYS A 570 29.86 0.24 -9.63
CA CYS A 570 28.41 0.37 -9.78
C CYS A 570 27.86 -0.22 -11.10
N SER A 571 28.73 -0.43 -12.09
CA SER A 571 28.41 -1.04 -13.38
C SER A 571 27.95 -2.49 -13.25
N GLN A 572 28.62 -3.29 -12.40
CA GLN A 572 28.36 -4.72 -12.23
C GLN A 572 26.87 -5.03 -12.02
N PRO A 573 26.29 -6.08 -12.63
CA PRO A 573 24.89 -6.45 -12.46
C PRO A 573 24.57 -6.77 -10.99
N GLU A 574 23.30 -6.74 -10.61
CA GLU A 574 22.87 -7.22 -9.29
C GLU A 574 22.78 -8.74 -9.30
N GLU A 575 23.33 -9.40 -8.28
CA GLU A 575 23.25 -10.85 -8.16
C GLU A 575 21.89 -11.28 -7.56
N PRO A 576 21.20 -12.27 -8.16
CA PRO A 576 20.00 -12.85 -7.57
C PRO A 576 20.35 -13.65 -6.31
N ILE A 577 19.42 -13.69 -5.35
CA ILE A 577 19.57 -14.50 -4.14
C ILE A 577 19.60 -15.99 -4.54
N LYS A 578 20.68 -16.69 -4.18
CA LYS A 578 20.83 -18.13 -4.40
C LYS A 578 19.88 -18.87 -3.45
N VAL A 579 18.98 -19.68 -4.00
CA VAL A 579 17.97 -20.45 -3.26
C VAL A 579 17.82 -21.85 -3.86
N GLU A 580 17.63 -22.85 -3.01
CA GLU A 580 17.45 -24.25 -3.45
C GLU A 580 15.99 -24.51 -3.86
N GLU A 581 15.74 -25.44 -4.78
CA GLU A 581 14.40 -25.71 -5.30
C GLU A 581 13.77 -26.96 -4.68
N GLY A 582 12.83 -26.76 -3.75
CA GLY A 582 12.06 -27.83 -3.14
C GLY A 582 10.77 -28.14 -3.90
N LYS A 583 10.20 -29.32 -3.66
CA LYS A 583 8.98 -29.81 -4.34
C LYS A 583 8.02 -30.45 -3.34
N LEU A 584 6.76 -30.00 -3.32
CA LEU A 584 5.74 -30.52 -2.40
C LEU A 584 5.40 -31.98 -2.71
N VAL A 585 5.88 -32.91 -1.88
CA VAL A 585 5.57 -34.33 -1.98
C VAL A 585 4.28 -34.61 -1.22
N ARG A 586 3.14 -34.43 -1.90
CA ARG A 586 1.83 -34.84 -1.36
C ARG A 586 1.83 -36.35 -1.11
N GLN A 587 1.86 -36.73 0.17
CA GLN A 587 1.61 -38.12 0.57
C GLN A 587 0.20 -38.50 0.13
N ARG A 588 0.06 -39.63 -0.57
CA ARG A 588 -1.27 -40.22 -0.80
C ARG A 588 -1.80 -40.71 0.54
N SER A 589 -2.95 -40.20 0.95
CA SER A 589 -3.76 -40.86 1.98
C SER A 589 -3.97 -42.33 1.58
N PRO A 590 -3.87 -43.30 2.49
CA PRO A 590 -4.31 -44.66 2.22
C PRO A 590 -5.79 -44.64 1.82
N ASP A 591 -6.13 -45.26 0.68
CA ASP A 591 -7.51 -45.33 0.21
C ASP A 591 -8.40 -46.01 1.26
N LEU A 592 -9.46 -45.34 1.69
CA LEU A 592 -10.47 -45.93 2.56
C LEU A 592 -11.14 -47.09 1.80
N PRO A 593 -11.21 -48.31 2.38
CA PRO A 593 -11.67 -49.49 1.66
C PRO A 593 -13.12 -49.29 1.19
N ALA A 594 -13.32 -49.43 -0.12
CA ALA A 594 -14.59 -49.15 -0.77
C ALA A 594 -15.72 -50.02 -0.20
N LYS A 595 -16.81 -49.38 0.23
CA LYS A 595 -18.03 -50.09 0.62
C LYS A 595 -18.76 -50.59 -0.63
N ASN A 596 -18.62 -51.88 -0.91
CA ASN A 596 -19.38 -52.55 -1.96
C ASN A 596 -20.89 -52.42 -1.70
N HIS A 597 -21.57 -51.61 -2.51
CA HIS A 597 -23.03 -51.52 -2.55
C HIS A 597 -23.57 -52.32 -3.74
N SER A 598 -24.08 -53.53 -3.48
CA SER A 598 -24.80 -54.32 -4.47
C SER A 598 -26.17 -53.69 -4.80
N PRO A 599 -26.63 -53.73 -6.07
CA PRO A 599 -27.90 -53.12 -6.47
C PRO A 599 -29.14 -53.92 -6.00
N PRO A 600 -30.29 -53.27 -5.80
CA PRO A 600 -31.51 -53.92 -5.32
C PRO A 600 -32.35 -54.55 -6.45
N SER A 601 -32.95 -55.72 -6.20
CA SER A 601 -33.85 -56.38 -7.17
C SER A 601 -35.05 -57.11 -6.55
N GLY A 602 -36.20 -56.42 -6.51
CA GLY A 602 -37.49 -56.99 -6.92
C GLY A 602 -38.32 -57.89 -5.96
N ARG A 603 -39.53 -57.37 -5.63
CA ARG A 603 -40.79 -58.07 -5.32
C ARG A 603 -40.95 -58.71 -3.91
N GLY A 604 -42.15 -58.58 -3.34
CA GLY A 604 -42.58 -59.28 -2.11
C GLY A 604 -43.58 -58.49 -1.25
N VAL A 605 -44.89 -58.63 -1.50
CA VAL A 605 -45.99 -58.19 -0.60
C VAL A 605 -46.16 -59.31 0.46
N GLU A 606 -46.42 -59.07 1.76
CA GLU A 606 -47.77 -58.83 2.31
C GLU A 606 -47.84 -58.62 3.87
N ARG A 607 -48.84 -57.84 4.34
CA ARG A 607 -49.54 -57.74 5.68
C ARG A 607 -48.81 -57.93 7.06
N ARG A 608 -48.89 -56.87 7.90
CA ARG A 608 -49.44 -56.71 9.32
C ARG A 608 -49.54 -57.92 10.30
N PRO A 609 -49.61 -57.74 11.67
CA PRO A 609 -49.51 -56.51 12.53
C PRO A 609 -48.70 -56.65 13.88
N ASP A 610 -48.80 -55.60 14.73
CA ASP A 610 -48.44 -55.41 16.16
C ASP A 610 -48.14 -56.57 17.14
N SER A 611 -47.24 -56.34 18.13
CA SER A 611 -47.64 -56.24 19.57
C SER A 611 -46.57 -55.88 20.64
N ARG A 612 -47.03 -55.03 21.58
CA ARG A 612 -46.59 -54.67 22.97
C ARG A 612 -45.57 -55.52 23.76
N ASN A 613 -44.65 -54.87 24.49
CA ASN A 613 -44.57 -54.78 25.99
C ASN A 613 -43.22 -54.15 26.48
N ARG A 614 -42.94 -53.90 27.79
CA ARG A 614 -43.59 -53.06 28.86
C ARG A 614 -42.70 -53.07 30.14
N ARG A 615 -42.85 -52.06 31.04
CA ARG A 615 -42.19 -51.86 32.38
C ARG A 615 -40.80 -51.17 32.30
N SER A 616 -40.34 -50.23 33.15
CA SER A 616 -40.58 -49.83 34.58
C SER A 616 -39.89 -50.74 35.60
N SER A 617 -39.24 -50.33 36.71
CA SER A 617 -38.99 -49.02 37.38
C SER A 617 -37.53 -49.05 37.96
N SER A 618 -36.97 -48.24 38.88
CA SER A 618 -37.40 -47.24 39.89
C SER A 618 -36.23 -46.25 40.22
N ALA A 619 -36.30 -45.46 41.30
CA ALA A 619 -35.19 -44.64 41.86
C ALA A 619 -34.89 -44.95 43.34
N THR A 620 -33.72 -44.56 43.87
CA THR A 620 -33.41 -44.49 45.33
C THR A 620 -32.26 -43.50 45.59
N VAL A 621 -32.09 -43.02 46.83
CA VAL A 621 -31.15 -41.95 47.24
C VAL A 621 -30.26 -42.40 48.41
N ASN A 622 -28.98 -41.99 48.42
CA ASN A 622 -28.16 -41.69 49.61
C ASN A 622 -26.88 -40.93 49.19
N GLY A 623 -26.13 -40.31 50.11
CA GLY A 623 -25.03 -39.37 49.75
C GLY A 623 -23.98 -39.06 50.83
N ASN A 624 -23.48 -37.81 50.82
CA ASN A 624 -22.29 -37.24 51.51
C ASN A 624 -20.90 -37.59 50.90
N GLY A 625 -19.96 -36.63 50.85
CA GLY A 625 -18.61 -36.88 50.28
C GLY A 625 -17.59 -35.74 50.01
N PHE A 626 -17.91 -34.45 50.20
CA PHE A 626 -16.97 -33.28 50.32
C PHE A 626 -15.85 -32.97 49.27
N ILE A 627 -15.78 -31.69 48.86
CA ILE A 627 -14.64 -30.91 48.29
C ILE A 627 -13.95 -31.38 46.98
N ARG A 628 -14.19 -30.63 45.89
CA ARG A 628 -13.15 -29.82 45.20
C ARG A 628 -13.75 -28.72 44.31
N ARG A 629 -13.02 -27.61 44.14
CA ARG A 629 -13.45 -26.41 43.37
C ARG A 629 -13.43 -26.67 41.86
N LEU A 630 -14.50 -26.31 41.15
CA LEU A 630 -14.52 -26.23 39.68
C LEU A 630 -14.65 -24.77 39.22
N ARG A 631 -13.61 -24.22 38.60
CA ARG A 631 -13.70 -22.96 37.82
C ARG A 631 -14.24 -23.28 36.42
N ARG A 632 -15.33 -22.63 36.01
CA ARG A 632 -15.80 -22.63 34.60
C ARG A 632 -15.02 -21.57 33.79
N PRO A 633 -14.48 -21.89 32.60
CA PRO A 633 -13.94 -20.89 31.70
C PRO A 633 -15.05 -20.23 30.84
N LYS A 634 -15.69 -19.18 31.36
CA LYS A 634 -16.32 -18.17 30.49
C LYS A 634 -15.21 -17.26 29.94
N ARG A 635 -14.91 -17.34 28.64
CA ARG A 635 -14.11 -16.33 27.90
C ARG A 635 -14.18 -16.44 26.36
N LYS A 636 -14.44 -17.62 25.79
CA LYS A 636 -14.51 -17.79 24.31
C LYS A 636 -15.83 -17.31 23.67
N ALA A 637 -16.96 -17.44 24.36
CA ALA A 637 -18.27 -17.08 23.81
C ALA A 637 -18.46 -15.57 23.62
N ASP A 638 -17.93 -14.77 24.56
CA ASP A 638 -18.13 -13.32 24.58
C ASP A 638 -17.29 -12.61 23.50
N GLN A 639 -16.09 -13.14 23.19
CA GLN A 639 -15.27 -12.66 22.06
C GLN A 639 -15.91 -12.97 20.70
N GLN A 640 -16.50 -14.16 20.50
CA GLN A 640 -17.16 -14.47 19.21
C GLN A 640 -18.36 -13.56 18.94
N LYS A 641 -19.14 -13.18 19.96
CA LYS A 641 -20.22 -12.19 19.80
C LYS A 641 -19.71 -10.81 19.41
N GLN A 642 -18.64 -10.31 20.05
CA GLN A 642 -18.05 -9.01 19.69
C GLN A 642 -17.47 -9.00 18.26
N CYS A 643 -17.00 -10.14 17.73
CA CYS A 643 -16.63 -10.23 16.31
C CYS A 643 -17.85 -10.17 15.38
N GLN A 644 -18.95 -10.85 15.69
CA GLN A 644 -20.15 -10.82 14.83
C GLN A 644 -20.83 -9.44 14.82
N GLU A 645 -20.94 -8.78 15.98
CA GLU A 645 -21.48 -7.41 16.08
C GLU A 645 -20.56 -6.33 15.44
N LYS A 646 -19.26 -6.64 15.23
CA LYS A 646 -18.37 -5.84 14.37
C LYS A 646 -18.63 -6.12 12.88
N GLN A 647 -18.77 -7.39 12.48
CA GLN A 647 -18.94 -7.80 11.09
C GLN A 647 -20.22 -7.24 10.44
N GLU A 648 -21.36 -7.30 11.12
CA GLU A 648 -22.63 -6.76 10.58
C GLU A 648 -22.56 -5.25 10.34
N LYS A 649 -21.90 -4.49 11.24
CA LYS A 649 -21.71 -3.04 11.09
C LYS A 649 -20.73 -2.64 9.99
N GLN A 650 -19.87 -3.56 9.55
CA GLN A 650 -18.90 -3.31 8.49
C GLN A 650 -19.53 -3.59 7.10
N GLN A 651 -20.27 -4.70 6.95
CA GLN A 651 -20.93 -5.07 5.69
C GLN A 651 -22.00 -4.07 5.22
N ASP A 652 -22.70 -3.38 6.12
CA ASP A 652 -23.67 -2.35 5.72
C ASP A 652 -23.01 -1.04 5.26
N SER A 653 -21.71 -0.83 5.51
CA SER A 653 -20.96 0.30 4.94
C SER A 653 -20.50 0.04 3.49
N GLU A 654 -20.23 -1.23 3.14
CA GLU A 654 -19.67 -1.62 1.84
C GLU A 654 -20.70 -1.65 0.71
N LYS A 655 -21.99 -1.84 1.03
CA LYS A 655 -23.09 -1.89 0.04
C LYS A 655 -23.38 -0.57 -0.68
N TYR A 656 -22.88 0.56 -0.19
CA TYR A 656 -23.23 1.89 -0.70
C TYR A 656 -22.30 2.47 -1.78
N PHE A 657 -21.17 1.82 -2.09
CA PHE A 657 -20.17 2.38 -3.01
C PHE A 657 -20.11 1.74 -4.40
N ASN A 658 -20.93 0.73 -4.69
CA ASN A 658 -20.82 -0.02 -5.95
C ASN A 658 -21.73 0.56 -7.06
N VAL A 659 -21.39 1.77 -7.52
CA VAL A 659 -21.97 2.40 -8.72
C VAL A 659 -20.89 2.51 -9.79
N LYS A 660 -21.13 1.90 -10.96
CA LYS A 660 -20.24 2.07 -12.12
C LYS A 660 -20.27 3.52 -12.60
N ALA A 661 -19.15 4.22 -12.51
CA ALA A 661 -18.98 5.51 -13.18
C ALA A 661 -18.76 5.28 -14.69
N GLU A 662 -19.51 5.99 -15.53
CA GLU A 662 -19.16 6.11 -16.95
C GLU A 662 -17.94 7.03 -17.12
N PRO A 663 -17.07 6.80 -18.13
CA PRO A 663 -15.93 7.67 -18.38
C PRO A 663 -16.38 9.09 -18.78
N PRO A 664 -15.71 10.14 -18.31
CA PRO A 664 -16.13 11.51 -18.57
C PRO A 664 -15.93 11.90 -20.05
N LYS A 665 -16.98 12.42 -20.69
CA LYS A 665 -16.88 13.03 -22.02
C LYS A 665 -16.14 14.37 -21.93
N ILE A 666 -14.83 14.34 -22.16
CA ILE A 666 -13.97 15.54 -22.15
C ILE A 666 -14.29 16.39 -23.38
N HIS A 667 -15.07 17.47 -23.20
CA HIS A 667 -15.27 18.49 -24.23
C HIS A 667 -13.98 19.30 -24.43
N CYS A 668 -13.22 18.96 -25.48
CA CYS A 668 -11.90 19.53 -25.75
C CYS A 668 -11.88 21.03 -26.13
N SER A 669 -13.05 21.67 -26.28
CA SER A 669 -13.17 23.07 -26.72
C SER A 669 -12.59 24.11 -25.74
N LEU A 670 -12.33 23.74 -24.49
CA LEU A 670 -11.79 24.65 -23.46
C LEU A 670 -10.29 24.97 -23.63
N MET A 671 -9.50 24.10 -24.28
CA MET A 671 -8.07 24.35 -24.55
C MET A 671 -7.84 25.57 -25.44
N LEU A 672 -8.78 25.87 -26.35
CA LEU A 672 -8.63 26.92 -27.37
C LEU A 672 -8.80 28.35 -26.85
N ASN A 673 -9.28 28.53 -25.61
CA ASN A 673 -9.49 29.84 -24.98
C ASN A 673 -8.33 30.28 -24.05
N HIS A 674 -7.56 29.34 -23.48
CA HIS A 674 -6.50 29.62 -22.50
C HIS A 674 -5.17 30.17 -23.08
N VAL A 675 -5.15 30.57 -24.36
CA VAL A 675 -3.94 31.02 -25.09
C VAL A 675 -4.19 32.32 -25.87
N LEU A 676 -5.41 32.89 -25.84
CA LEU A 676 -5.81 34.05 -26.66
C LEU A 676 -6.19 35.31 -25.87
N HIS A 677 -6.02 35.30 -24.55
CA HIS A 677 -6.16 36.46 -23.67
C HIS A 677 -4.97 36.53 -22.70
#